data_AF-A0A920UG60-F1
#
_entry.id   AF-A0A920UG60-F1
#
_cell.length_a   1.000
_cell.length_b   1.000
_cell.length_c   1.000
_cell.angle_alpha   90.00
_cell.angle_beta   90.00
_cell.angle_gamma   90.00
#
_symmetry.space_group_name_H-M   'P 1'
#
loop_
_entity.id
_entity.type
_entity.pdbx_description
1 polymer ?
#
loop_
_entity_poly.entity_id
_entity_poly.type
_entity_poly.pdbx_seq_one_letter_code
_entity_poly.pdbx_strand_id
1 'polypeptide(L)'
;MQYQYRGRSLERINFSLPGGDPANWVASPLEKSHPGPTKTPSPRASDAGAHRHLHPRGQKKGNTLIGKLDTVKSRARFSNNETLNNVTLEYFYDHLEKEGETVAKRDMKLENGIWTHTLPKKPDRTLVRYRISADLGMGQEKISPRKSDPYHWHLYFVMPRFTDTRKYFELMVSRKSISQLSKNAAANPRSGYRPAKNIKPRGPWNDTVHGILVYNGEVRDVYCRWNGSFFRRNSGRNSWKVRLPRYNQFDGQSDLLFMDKDNVTVAGHTLYRELGLPTSHTEWVDVAINKRKMRRLMIEDHNDRMLEKYHEDQARRNPGTEIEPNGHIFKSSGILQNLGPYGRGDGGKLGSSAGWSSLQRYEWIYSSKNQDWKGHTELQEMIDGLAKNRSNRTRLKKWFEENWDMESLMSYIAVRNWMGTWDDTVHNFYFWRRADGRWAMLPWDFDNDMQSGFTTKSIFIGEAGNSNTTHGTHTVKDAFFKAFRTEYKEHLYYLNNTLLTPENLKRIGLSGYTSYATGRQPKVNQQCGKMSIPIQPSARKLTGGSSVYAPASMVVSAFESGDRAVTHASTLWEIRSADGSFTYPVFKTETTENLTELPVPFDLLKFGRSYYWRATYIDSKGRKSLPNTEAGFRYGAIPGRRTSFP
;
A
#
# COMPACT_ATOMS: atom_id res chain seq x y z
N MET A 1 14.34 -29.49 2.33
CA MET A 1 13.53 -28.43 2.98
C MET A 1 13.64 -27.04 2.32
N GLN A 2 14.57 -26.78 1.40
CA GLN A 2 14.89 -25.42 0.89
C GLN A 2 13.87 -24.79 -0.09
N TYR A 3 12.90 -25.57 -0.59
CA TYR A 3 11.94 -25.15 -1.63
C TYR A 3 10.47 -25.41 -1.28
N GLN A 4 10.20 -25.88 -0.06
CA GLN A 4 8.83 -26.04 0.43
C GLN A 4 8.19 -24.63 0.44
N TYR A 5 7.05 -24.47 -0.23
CA TYR A 5 6.32 -23.20 -0.40
C TYR A 5 6.80 -22.22 -1.49
N ARG A 6 7.78 -22.58 -2.34
CA ARG A 6 8.04 -21.84 -3.59
C ARG A 6 7.22 -22.47 -4.71
N GLY A 7 6.31 -21.70 -5.32
CA GLY A 7 5.63 -22.12 -6.55
C GLY A 7 6.67 -22.40 -7.65
N ARG A 8 6.35 -23.30 -8.58
CA ARG A 8 7.19 -23.60 -9.73
C ARG A 8 6.64 -22.89 -10.96
N SER A 9 7.50 -22.31 -11.79
CA SER A 9 7.11 -21.85 -13.13
C SER A 9 6.60 -23.05 -13.94
N LEU A 10 5.67 -22.80 -14.85
CA LEU A 10 5.21 -23.80 -15.81
C LEU A 10 5.99 -23.64 -17.11
N GLU A 11 6.56 -24.74 -17.58
CA GLU A 11 7.19 -24.87 -18.90
C GLU A 11 6.20 -25.57 -19.83
N ARG A 12 5.98 -24.97 -21.01
CA ARG A 12 5.24 -25.63 -22.09
C ARG A 12 6.12 -26.75 -22.65
N ILE A 13 5.57 -27.96 -22.75
CA ILE A 13 6.36 -29.14 -23.17
C ILE A 13 6.28 -29.43 -24.66
N ASN A 14 5.24 -28.95 -25.35
CA ASN A 14 5.05 -29.13 -26.78
C ASN A 14 4.39 -27.88 -27.42
N PHE A 15 5.14 -27.21 -28.29
CA PHE A 15 4.66 -26.00 -28.99
C PHE A 15 3.56 -26.27 -30.03
N SER A 16 3.43 -27.51 -30.50
CA SER A 16 2.42 -27.95 -31.45
C SER A 16 1.07 -28.29 -30.79
N LEU A 17 1.02 -28.51 -29.48
CA LEU A 17 -0.24 -28.73 -28.73
C LEU A 17 -0.84 -27.39 -28.26
N PRO A 18 -2.18 -27.23 -28.17
CA PRO A 18 -2.79 -25.98 -27.72
C PRO A 18 -2.26 -25.48 -26.37
N GLY A 19 -2.05 -24.16 -26.25
CA GLY A 19 -1.61 -23.53 -24.99
C GLY A 19 -2.64 -23.63 -23.85
N GLY A 20 -3.92 -23.89 -24.17
CA GLY A 20 -4.99 -24.08 -23.19
C GLY A 20 -5.10 -25.51 -22.61
N ASP A 21 -4.31 -26.47 -23.13
CA ASP A 21 -4.31 -27.85 -22.66
C ASP A 21 -3.39 -28.00 -21.42
N PRO A 22 -3.91 -28.35 -20.24
CA PRO A 22 -3.11 -28.54 -19.03
C PRO A 22 -2.07 -29.64 -19.11
N ALA A 23 -2.27 -30.62 -19.99
CA ALA A 23 -1.31 -31.71 -20.20
C ALA A 23 -0.06 -31.22 -20.94
N ASN A 24 -0.11 -30.02 -21.53
CA ASN A 24 1.00 -29.38 -22.22
C ASN A 24 1.89 -28.51 -21.29
N TRP A 25 1.65 -28.53 -19.97
CA TRP A 25 2.38 -27.70 -19.01
C TRP A 25 2.90 -28.54 -17.84
N VAL A 26 4.23 -28.53 -17.67
CA VAL A 26 4.92 -29.17 -16.54
C VAL A 26 5.61 -28.13 -15.67
N ALA A 27 5.86 -28.48 -14.42
CA ALA A 27 6.59 -27.61 -13.51
C ALA A 27 8.11 -27.62 -13.81
N SER A 28 8.73 -26.45 -13.91
CA SER A 28 10.18 -26.28 -14.08
C SER A 28 10.98 -27.05 -13.00
N PRO A 29 12.09 -27.73 -13.36
CA PRO A 29 13.02 -28.33 -12.41
C PRO A 29 13.67 -27.27 -11.49
N LEU A 30 13.95 -27.65 -10.24
CA LEU A 30 14.44 -26.73 -9.21
C LEU A 30 15.93 -26.37 -9.32
N GLU A 31 16.73 -27.15 -10.06
CA GLU A 31 18.20 -27.05 -10.06
C GLU A 31 18.77 -26.11 -11.13
N LYS A 32 17.94 -25.60 -12.06
CA LYS A 32 18.38 -24.70 -13.15
C LYS A 32 17.38 -23.57 -13.35
N SER A 33 17.35 -22.61 -12.43
CA SER A 33 16.61 -21.37 -12.62
C SER A 33 17.38 -20.42 -13.54
N HIS A 34 17.22 -20.60 -14.84
CA HIS A 34 17.58 -19.60 -15.85
C HIS A 34 16.36 -19.36 -16.78
N PRO A 35 16.07 -18.11 -17.19
CA PRO A 35 15.23 -17.89 -18.36
C PRO A 35 16.03 -18.38 -19.59
N GLY A 36 15.58 -19.47 -20.21
CA GLY A 36 16.25 -20.15 -21.35
C GLY A 36 17.26 -21.21 -20.89
N PRO A 37 17.25 -22.44 -21.46
CA PRO A 37 17.16 -22.72 -22.90
C PRO A 37 16.03 -23.67 -23.30
N THR A 38 15.72 -23.67 -24.60
CA THR A 38 14.86 -24.61 -25.30
C THR A 38 15.22 -26.06 -24.95
N LYS A 39 14.36 -26.73 -24.17
CA LYS A 39 14.36 -28.18 -24.11
C LYS A 39 13.74 -28.70 -25.40
N THR A 40 14.35 -29.73 -25.97
CA THR A 40 13.84 -30.52 -27.08
C THR A 40 12.38 -30.93 -26.78
N PRO A 41 11.43 -30.76 -27.73
CA PRO A 41 10.03 -31.14 -27.52
C PRO A 41 9.97 -32.60 -27.09
N SER A 42 9.48 -32.86 -25.88
CA SER A 42 9.23 -34.24 -25.45
C SER A 42 7.95 -34.71 -26.16
N PRO A 43 7.94 -35.88 -26.83
CA PRO A 43 6.75 -36.43 -27.46
C PRO A 43 5.69 -36.89 -26.45
N ARG A 44 5.98 -36.89 -25.15
CA ARG A 44 5.02 -37.26 -24.10
C ARG A 44 4.31 -36.03 -23.54
N ALA A 45 2.99 -35.97 -23.78
CA ALA A 45 2.08 -35.29 -22.87
C ALA A 45 2.30 -35.85 -21.45
N SER A 46 2.59 -35.00 -20.48
CA SER A 46 2.62 -35.44 -19.07
C SER A 46 1.22 -35.86 -18.62
N ASP A 47 1.19 -36.79 -17.66
CA ASP A 47 0.04 -37.38 -16.96
C ASP A 47 -1.24 -36.51 -16.94
N ALA A 48 -2.39 -37.14 -17.20
CA ALA A 48 -3.72 -36.53 -17.39
C ALA A 48 -3.95 -35.26 -16.56
N GLY A 49 -3.76 -34.09 -17.19
CA GLY A 49 -3.97 -32.80 -16.56
C GLY A 49 -5.46 -32.57 -16.28
N ALA A 50 -5.83 -32.34 -15.01
CA ALA A 50 -7.22 -32.09 -14.63
C ALA A 50 -7.52 -30.59 -14.47
N HIS A 51 -8.42 -30.05 -15.29
CA HIS A 51 -9.10 -28.77 -15.09
C HIS A 51 -10.26 -28.94 -14.12
N ARG A 52 -10.36 -28.04 -13.12
CA ARG A 52 -11.31 -28.19 -12.00
C ARG A 52 -12.20 -27.00 -11.81
N HIS A 53 -13.46 -27.31 -11.48
CA HIS A 53 -14.44 -26.31 -11.15
C HIS A 53 -15.34 -26.83 -10.04
N LEU A 54 -15.25 -26.23 -8.85
CA LEU A 54 -16.27 -26.39 -7.82
C LEU A 54 -17.21 -25.20 -7.86
N HIS A 55 -18.50 -25.49 -7.96
CA HIS A 55 -19.54 -24.46 -7.97
C HIS A 55 -20.70 -24.90 -7.08
N PRO A 56 -21.32 -23.98 -6.32
CA PRO A 56 -22.64 -24.21 -5.78
C PRO A 56 -23.63 -24.49 -6.93
N ARG A 57 -24.45 -25.52 -6.77
CA ARG A 57 -25.42 -25.94 -7.78
C ARG A 57 -26.46 -24.82 -7.98
N GLY A 58 -26.59 -24.30 -9.20
CA GLY A 58 -27.65 -23.38 -9.60
C GLY A 58 -27.30 -21.88 -9.57
N GLN A 59 -26.03 -21.50 -9.36
CA GLN A 59 -25.62 -20.09 -9.42
C GLN A 59 -24.89 -19.73 -10.72
N LYS A 60 -24.97 -18.43 -11.09
CA LYS A 60 -24.30 -17.86 -12.27
C LYS A 60 -22.80 -18.16 -12.23
N LYS A 61 -22.22 -18.38 -13.42
CA LYS A 61 -20.78 -18.58 -13.64
C LYS A 61 -20.01 -17.45 -12.94
N GLY A 62 -19.17 -17.77 -11.95
CA GLY A 62 -18.33 -16.80 -11.23
C GLY A 62 -18.69 -16.53 -9.75
N ASN A 63 -19.82 -17.02 -9.21
CA ASN A 63 -20.04 -16.91 -7.76
C ASN A 63 -19.32 -18.04 -7.00
N THR A 64 -18.38 -17.66 -6.15
CA THR A 64 -17.56 -18.55 -5.31
C THR A 64 -18.14 -18.76 -3.91
N LEU A 65 -19.18 -18.00 -3.54
CA LEU A 65 -19.79 -18.08 -2.20
C LEU A 65 -20.67 -19.32 -2.08
N ILE A 66 -20.36 -20.17 -1.12
CA ILE A 66 -21.14 -21.36 -0.75
C ILE A 66 -21.83 -21.09 0.59
N GLY A 67 -23.15 -21.01 0.62
CA GLY A 67 -23.94 -20.91 1.85
C GLY A 67 -24.46 -22.26 2.35
N LYS A 68 -24.96 -22.31 3.58
CA LYS A 68 -25.48 -23.55 4.19
C LYS A 68 -26.62 -24.26 3.46
N LEU A 69 -27.37 -23.53 2.64
CA LEU A 69 -28.50 -24.08 1.88
C LEU A 69 -28.05 -24.66 0.54
N ASP A 70 -26.84 -24.30 0.09
CA ASP A 70 -26.31 -24.65 -1.21
C ASP A 70 -25.85 -26.10 -1.24
N THR A 71 -26.05 -26.73 -2.39
CA THR A 71 -25.50 -28.05 -2.68
C THR A 71 -24.22 -27.87 -3.47
N VAL A 72 -23.13 -28.48 -3.04
CA VAL A 72 -21.80 -28.29 -3.64
C VAL A 72 -21.54 -29.42 -4.64
N LYS A 73 -21.41 -29.11 -5.94
CA LYS A 73 -21.09 -30.10 -6.97
C LYS A 73 -19.61 -29.97 -7.36
N SER A 74 -18.84 -31.02 -7.07
CA SER A 74 -17.48 -31.18 -7.58
C SER A 74 -17.52 -31.56 -9.05
N ARG A 75 -16.68 -30.90 -9.87
CA ARG A 75 -16.53 -31.17 -11.31
C ARG A 75 -15.06 -31.19 -11.68
N ALA A 76 -14.65 -32.24 -12.38
CA ALA A 76 -13.32 -32.39 -12.93
C ALA A 76 -13.39 -32.79 -14.40
N ARG A 77 -12.66 -32.06 -15.23
CA ARG A 77 -12.42 -32.40 -16.62
C ARG A 77 -10.95 -32.78 -16.74
N PHE A 78 -10.67 -33.93 -17.32
CA PHE A 78 -9.31 -34.37 -17.61
C PHE A 78 -8.99 -34.15 -19.08
N SER A 79 -7.70 -34.02 -19.41
CA SER A 79 -7.21 -33.87 -20.79
C SER A 79 -7.54 -35.08 -21.67
N ASN A 80 -7.60 -36.28 -21.08
CA ASN A 80 -8.15 -37.48 -21.68
C ASN A 80 -8.98 -38.24 -20.62
N ASN A 81 -10.16 -38.73 -20.99
CA ASN A 81 -11.00 -39.58 -20.14
C ASN A 81 -10.89 -41.08 -20.47
N GLU A 82 -10.37 -41.44 -21.64
CA GLU A 82 -10.39 -42.82 -22.19
C GLU A 82 -9.51 -43.80 -21.39
N THR A 83 -8.52 -43.30 -20.65
CA THR A 83 -7.58 -44.11 -19.87
C THR A 83 -7.79 -44.00 -18.35
N LEU A 84 -8.84 -43.30 -17.90
CA LEU A 84 -9.06 -43.02 -16.48
C LEU A 84 -10.00 -44.04 -15.83
N ASN A 85 -9.47 -44.76 -14.86
CA ASN A 85 -10.27 -45.62 -13.99
C ASN A 85 -10.30 -45.07 -12.55
N ASN A 86 -11.29 -45.49 -11.76
CA ASN A 86 -11.37 -45.21 -10.32
C ASN A 86 -11.18 -43.72 -9.95
N VAL A 87 -11.86 -42.82 -10.67
CA VAL A 87 -11.84 -41.38 -10.37
C VAL A 87 -12.60 -41.14 -9.08
N THR A 88 -11.87 -40.77 -8.03
CA THR A 88 -12.39 -40.64 -6.67
C THR A 88 -12.21 -39.22 -6.15
N LEU A 89 -13.28 -38.64 -5.61
CA LEU A 89 -13.24 -37.46 -4.77
C LEU A 89 -12.87 -37.88 -3.35
N GLU A 90 -11.75 -37.37 -2.86
CA GLU A 90 -11.35 -37.53 -1.47
C GLU A 90 -11.58 -36.22 -0.74
N TYR A 91 -12.24 -36.25 0.43
CA TYR A 91 -12.47 -35.05 1.21
C TYR A 91 -12.62 -35.33 2.69
N PHE A 92 -12.41 -34.31 3.51
CA PHE A 92 -12.75 -34.31 4.93
C PHE A 92 -13.19 -32.93 5.39
N TYR A 93 -13.89 -32.91 6.51
CA TYR A 93 -14.30 -31.68 7.18
C TYR A 93 -13.18 -31.28 8.13
N ASP A 94 -12.45 -30.23 7.79
CA ASP A 94 -11.32 -29.76 8.59
C ASP A 94 -11.87 -29.07 9.84
N HIS A 95 -11.55 -29.65 10.99
CA HIS A 95 -11.89 -29.11 12.29
C HIS A 95 -10.65 -28.44 12.84
N LEU A 96 -10.68 -27.10 12.91
CA LEU A 96 -9.58 -26.25 13.37
C LEU A 96 -8.85 -26.72 14.65
N GLU A 97 -9.54 -27.46 15.51
CA GLU A 97 -9.05 -27.94 16.82
C GLU A 97 -8.65 -29.43 16.84
N LYS A 98 -8.71 -30.13 15.70
CA LYS A 98 -8.44 -31.56 15.57
C LYS A 98 -7.47 -31.80 14.42
N GLU A 99 -6.68 -32.86 14.55
CA GLU A 99 -5.85 -33.40 13.47
C GLU A 99 -6.24 -34.87 13.23
N GLY A 100 -5.91 -35.40 12.05
CA GLY A 100 -6.14 -36.81 11.73
C GLY A 100 -7.61 -37.14 11.42
N GLU A 101 -8.37 -36.20 10.87
CA GLU A 101 -9.74 -36.44 10.45
C GLU A 101 -9.83 -37.52 9.35
N THR A 102 -10.85 -38.36 9.45
CA THR A 102 -11.08 -39.43 8.48
C THR A 102 -11.38 -38.86 7.10
N VAL A 103 -10.58 -39.25 6.11
CA VAL A 103 -10.81 -38.90 4.70
C VAL A 103 -11.90 -39.79 4.12
N ALA A 104 -13.01 -39.17 3.71
CA ALA A 104 -14.04 -39.83 2.93
C ALA A 104 -13.58 -39.98 1.48
N LYS A 105 -13.75 -41.18 0.93
CA LYS A 105 -13.53 -41.50 -0.49
C LYS A 105 -14.87 -41.73 -1.18
N ARG A 106 -15.11 -41.06 -2.31
CA ARG A 106 -16.35 -41.19 -3.07
C ARG A 106 -16.07 -41.25 -4.56
N ASP A 107 -16.66 -42.22 -5.24
CA ASP A 107 -16.53 -42.32 -6.68
C ASP A 107 -17.24 -41.15 -7.37
N MET A 108 -16.58 -40.62 -8.38
CA MET A 108 -17.14 -39.60 -9.26
C MET A 108 -17.82 -40.29 -10.44
N LYS A 109 -18.89 -39.70 -10.97
CA LYS A 109 -19.61 -40.20 -12.14
C LYS A 109 -19.28 -39.34 -13.35
N LEU A 110 -19.03 -39.99 -14.49
CA LEU A 110 -18.80 -39.30 -15.75
C LEU A 110 -20.15 -38.87 -16.35
N GLU A 111 -20.34 -37.56 -16.50
CA GLU A 111 -21.52 -36.93 -17.11
C GLU A 111 -21.05 -35.97 -18.20
N ASN A 112 -21.38 -36.21 -19.47
CA ASN A 112 -21.03 -35.35 -20.61
C ASN A 112 -19.53 -34.98 -20.66
N GLY A 113 -18.65 -35.97 -20.45
CA GLY A 113 -17.20 -35.79 -20.46
C GLY A 113 -16.62 -35.08 -19.23
N ILE A 114 -17.42 -34.88 -18.17
CA ILE A 114 -17.01 -34.26 -16.91
C ILE A 114 -17.30 -35.22 -15.77
N TRP A 115 -16.30 -35.51 -14.95
CA TRP A 115 -16.47 -36.29 -13.72
C TRP A 115 -17.09 -35.43 -12.64
N THR A 116 -18.14 -35.91 -12.00
CA THR A 116 -18.85 -35.15 -10.98
C THR A 116 -19.23 -35.95 -9.75
N HIS A 117 -19.29 -35.26 -8.61
CA HIS A 117 -19.85 -35.79 -7.37
C HIS A 117 -20.50 -34.65 -6.58
N THR A 118 -21.61 -34.93 -5.90
CA THR A 118 -22.32 -33.93 -5.10
C THR A 118 -21.99 -34.12 -3.63
N LEU A 119 -21.39 -33.12 -2.99
CA LEU A 119 -21.10 -33.15 -1.56
C LEU A 119 -22.35 -32.82 -0.74
N PRO A 120 -22.49 -33.40 0.47
CA PRO A 120 -23.58 -33.07 1.39
C PRO A 120 -23.60 -31.59 1.77
N LYS A 121 -24.80 -31.04 2.00
CA LYS A 121 -24.97 -29.71 2.60
C LYS A 121 -24.33 -29.66 3.98
N LYS A 122 -23.80 -28.50 4.35
CA LYS A 122 -23.12 -28.29 5.63
C LYS A 122 -23.52 -26.97 6.26
N PRO A 123 -23.48 -26.86 7.60
CA PRO A 123 -23.78 -25.62 8.29
C PRO A 123 -22.72 -24.55 7.98
N ASP A 124 -23.08 -23.29 8.25
CA ASP A 124 -22.16 -22.16 8.15
C ASP A 124 -20.88 -22.43 8.94
N ARG A 125 -19.76 -21.92 8.42
CA ARG A 125 -18.42 -22.07 8.97
C ARG A 125 -17.87 -23.50 8.99
N THR A 126 -18.23 -24.28 7.98
CA THR A 126 -17.59 -25.58 7.73
C THR A 126 -16.46 -25.41 6.71
N LEU A 127 -15.24 -25.73 7.12
CA LEU A 127 -14.09 -25.84 6.22
C LEU A 127 -14.03 -27.25 5.64
N VAL A 128 -13.84 -27.35 4.33
CA VAL A 128 -13.72 -28.63 3.63
C VAL A 128 -12.45 -28.64 2.82
N ARG A 129 -11.65 -29.68 3.05
CA ARG A 129 -10.48 -29.99 2.24
C ARG A 129 -10.81 -31.14 1.31
N TYR A 130 -10.48 -31.01 0.04
CA TYR A 130 -10.75 -32.05 -0.95
C TYR A 130 -9.63 -32.15 -1.99
N ARG A 131 -9.52 -33.33 -2.61
CA ARG A 131 -8.63 -33.61 -3.72
C ARG A 131 -9.28 -34.67 -4.61
N ILE A 132 -8.73 -34.87 -5.81
CA ILE A 132 -9.25 -35.91 -6.71
C ILE A 132 -8.07 -36.78 -7.09
N SER A 133 -8.31 -38.08 -6.93
CA SER A 133 -7.40 -39.16 -7.27
C SER A 133 -8.00 -39.95 -8.44
N ALA A 134 -7.15 -40.57 -9.24
CA ALA A 134 -7.57 -41.48 -10.31
C ALA A 134 -6.49 -42.54 -10.50
N ASP A 135 -6.86 -43.65 -11.13
CA ASP A 135 -5.91 -44.65 -11.61
C ASP A 135 -5.60 -44.39 -13.08
N LEU A 136 -4.33 -44.14 -13.37
CA LEU A 136 -3.82 -43.90 -14.73
C LEU A 136 -3.29 -45.19 -15.39
N GLY A 137 -3.56 -46.37 -14.83
CA GLY A 137 -3.06 -47.66 -15.28
C GLY A 137 -1.83 -48.16 -14.50
N MET A 138 -1.35 -47.41 -13.52
CA MET A 138 -0.25 -47.79 -12.60
C MET A 138 -0.69 -47.80 -11.13
N GLY A 139 -2.00 -47.80 -10.88
CA GLY A 139 -2.59 -47.71 -9.55
C GLY A 139 -3.09 -46.31 -9.21
N GLN A 140 -3.87 -46.24 -8.13
CA GLN A 140 -4.54 -45.00 -7.73
C GLN A 140 -3.54 -43.96 -7.22
N GLU A 141 -3.57 -42.75 -7.81
CA GLU A 141 -2.74 -41.64 -7.40
C GLU A 141 -3.47 -40.29 -7.34
N LYS A 142 -2.88 -39.33 -6.63
CA LYS A 142 -3.43 -37.97 -6.49
C LYS A 142 -3.18 -37.16 -7.77
N ILE A 143 -4.23 -36.90 -8.53
CA ILE A 143 -4.15 -36.12 -9.76
C ILE A 143 -4.18 -34.62 -9.50
N SER A 144 -5.03 -34.16 -8.57
CA SER A 144 -4.92 -32.76 -8.13
C SER A 144 -5.44 -32.45 -6.72
N PRO A 145 -4.80 -31.50 -5.99
CA PRO A 145 -3.66 -30.65 -6.43
C PRO A 145 -2.45 -31.48 -6.85
N ARG A 146 -1.78 -31.10 -7.94
CA ARG A 146 -0.70 -31.88 -8.55
C ARG A 146 0.39 -32.16 -7.52
N LYS A 147 1.23 -33.17 -7.73
CA LYS A 147 2.37 -33.43 -6.83
C LYS A 147 3.32 -32.22 -6.73
N SER A 148 3.41 -31.41 -7.79
CA SER A 148 4.20 -30.18 -7.86
C SER A 148 3.52 -28.94 -7.29
N ASP A 149 2.21 -28.99 -6.99
CA ASP A 149 1.49 -27.82 -6.47
C ASP A 149 1.99 -27.50 -5.05
N PRO A 150 2.02 -26.21 -4.66
CA PRO A 150 2.53 -25.81 -3.35
C PRO A 150 1.60 -26.16 -2.18
N TYR A 151 0.49 -26.84 -2.45
CA TYR A 151 -0.52 -27.29 -1.48
C TYR A 151 -1.00 -28.71 -1.80
N HIS A 152 -1.48 -29.43 -0.78
CA HIS A 152 -1.86 -30.84 -0.92
C HIS A 152 -3.37 -31.07 -1.08
N TRP A 153 -4.18 -30.09 -0.69
CA TRP A 153 -5.63 -30.13 -0.70
C TRP A 153 -6.17 -28.83 -1.28
N HIS A 154 -7.21 -28.93 -2.11
CA HIS A 154 -8.05 -27.79 -2.40
C HIS A 154 -8.96 -27.51 -1.21
N LEU A 155 -9.47 -26.29 -1.11
CA LEU A 155 -10.29 -25.85 0.01
C LEU A 155 -11.55 -25.15 -0.48
N TYR A 156 -12.64 -25.33 0.26
CA TYR A 156 -13.78 -24.42 0.21
C TYR A 156 -14.34 -24.22 1.62
N PHE A 157 -15.07 -23.13 1.81
CA PHE A 157 -15.67 -22.77 3.09
C PHE A 157 -17.14 -22.45 2.91
N VAL A 158 -17.97 -22.99 3.79
CA VAL A 158 -19.39 -22.64 3.86
C VAL A 158 -19.50 -21.27 4.55
N MET A 159 -19.63 -20.23 3.75
CA MET A 159 -19.69 -18.84 4.20
C MET A 159 -20.97 -18.58 4.99
N PRO A 160 -20.89 -17.98 6.20
CA PRO A 160 -22.07 -17.46 6.87
C PRO A 160 -22.68 -16.30 6.08
N ARG A 161 -23.93 -15.95 6.37
CA ARG A 161 -24.51 -14.71 5.82
C ARG A 161 -23.79 -13.48 6.38
N PHE A 162 -23.43 -12.57 5.49
CA PHE A 162 -22.88 -11.25 5.81
C PHE A 162 -23.55 -10.18 4.92
N THR A 163 -23.34 -8.92 5.26
CA THR A 163 -23.82 -7.78 4.47
C THR A 163 -22.70 -7.30 3.55
N ASP A 164 -22.99 -7.10 2.27
CA ASP A 164 -21.99 -6.71 1.26
C ASP A 164 -21.56 -5.23 1.33
N THR A 165 -21.80 -4.53 2.44
CA THR A 165 -21.46 -3.09 2.56
C THR A 165 -19.96 -2.84 2.76
N ARG A 166 -19.20 -3.85 3.20
CA ARG A 166 -17.74 -3.82 3.36
C ARG A 166 -17.15 -5.17 2.98
N LYS A 167 -15.85 -5.18 2.68
CA LYS A 167 -15.10 -6.45 2.58
C LYS A 167 -15.23 -7.23 3.90
N TYR A 168 -15.66 -8.48 3.78
CA TYR A 168 -15.86 -9.39 4.90
C TYR A 168 -14.84 -10.53 4.89
N PHE A 169 -14.09 -10.68 5.98
CA PHE A 169 -13.07 -11.70 6.15
C PHE A 169 -13.42 -12.65 7.30
N GLU A 170 -13.11 -13.94 7.15
CA GLU A 170 -13.06 -14.90 8.27
C GLU A 170 -11.59 -15.30 8.50
N LEU A 171 -11.08 -15.05 9.71
CA LEU A 171 -9.76 -15.51 10.13
C LEU A 171 -9.94 -16.55 11.24
N MET A 172 -9.45 -17.76 10.99
CA MET A 172 -9.55 -18.90 11.90
C MET A 172 -8.15 -19.31 12.34
N VAL A 173 -7.94 -19.40 13.66
CA VAL A 173 -6.67 -19.74 14.29
C VAL A 173 -6.95 -20.65 15.48
N SER A 174 -6.36 -21.85 15.51
CA SER A 174 -6.66 -22.85 16.55
C SER A 174 -6.28 -22.38 17.96
N ARG A 175 -6.89 -22.95 19.00
CA ARG A 175 -6.52 -22.62 20.40
C ARG A 175 -5.06 -22.94 20.70
N LYS A 176 -4.52 -24.03 20.14
CA LYS A 176 -3.09 -24.39 20.22
C LYS A 176 -2.23 -23.28 19.61
N SER A 177 -2.58 -22.79 18.43
CA SER A 177 -1.92 -21.66 17.77
C SER A 177 -2.02 -20.35 18.57
N ILE A 178 -3.18 -20.04 19.15
CA ILE A 178 -3.35 -18.86 20.02
C ILE A 178 -2.49 -18.97 21.28
N SER A 179 -2.43 -20.15 21.92
CA SER A 179 -1.55 -20.41 23.06
C SER A 179 -0.08 -20.21 22.68
N GLN A 180 0.31 -20.69 21.50
CA GLN A 180 1.66 -20.47 20.99
C GLN A 180 1.93 -18.98 20.75
N LEU A 181 0.99 -18.21 20.19
CA LEU A 181 1.14 -16.75 20.05
C LEU A 181 1.28 -16.05 21.41
N SER A 182 0.57 -16.49 22.45
CA SER A 182 0.75 -16.00 23.81
C SER A 182 2.16 -16.30 24.33
N LYS A 183 2.69 -17.50 24.09
CA LYS A 183 4.08 -17.85 24.44
C LYS A 183 5.08 -17.00 23.67
N ASN A 184 4.87 -16.82 22.36
CA ASN A 184 5.67 -15.97 21.49
C ASN A 184 5.69 -14.52 21.99
N ALA A 185 4.53 -13.98 22.35
CA ALA A 185 4.37 -12.64 22.89
C ALA A 185 4.92 -12.52 24.32
N ALA A 186 4.86 -13.57 25.13
CA ALA A 186 5.47 -13.59 26.46
C ALA A 186 7.00 -13.73 26.39
N ALA A 187 7.50 -14.45 25.39
CA ALA A 187 8.90 -14.55 25.01
C ALA A 187 9.36 -13.39 24.11
N ASN A 188 8.54 -12.32 24.02
CA ASN A 188 9.03 -10.94 23.88
C ASN A 188 10.38 -10.88 24.58
N PRO A 189 11.49 -10.44 23.95
CA PRO A 189 12.82 -10.50 24.55
C PRO A 189 12.72 -10.16 26.04
N ARG A 190 12.70 -11.21 26.88
CA ARG A 190 12.35 -11.11 28.31
C ARG A 190 13.51 -10.51 29.10
N SER A 191 14.53 -10.03 28.38
CA SER A 191 15.63 -9.18 28.81
C SER A 191 15.48 -7.70 28.39
N GLY A 192 14.38 -7.31 27.73
CA GLY A 192 14.21 -5.98 27.17
C GLY A 192 15.26 -5.66 26.09
N TYR A 193 15.68 -4.40 26.05
CA TYR A 193 16.64 -3.82 25.11
C TYR A 193 18.08 -4.39 25.20
N ARG A 194 18.28 -5.58 25.80
CA ARG A 194 19.58 -6.22 26.03
C ARG A 194 19.65 -7.59 25.36
N PRO A 195 19.87 -7.65 24.04
CA PRO A 195 20.06 -8.91 23.35
C PRO A 195 21.48 -9.45 23.58
N ALA A 196 21.64 -10.77 23.48
CA ALA A 196 22.95 -11.41 23.55
C ALA A 196 23.87 -10.87 22.43
N LYS A 197 25.13 -10.60 22.78
CA LYS A 197 26.13 -9.99 21.88
C LYS A 197 26.28 -10.81 20.60
N ASN A 198 26.25 -10.16 19.44
CA ASN A 198 26.38 -10.76 18.10
C ASN A 198 25.28 -11.77 17.72
N ILE A 199 24.17 -11.85 18.48
CA ILE A 199 23.01 -12.67 18.12
C ILE A 199 21.91 -11.75 17.60
N LYS A 200 21.61 -11.79 16.29
CA LYS A 200 20.39 -11.17 15.73
C LYS A 200 19.19 -11.71 16.53
N PRO A 201 18.22 -10.89 16.98
CA PRO A 201 17.16 -11.36 17.85
C PRO A 201 16.26 -12.27 16.99
N ARG A 202 16.54 -13.56 17.05
CA ARG A 202 15.61 -14.60 16.66
C ARG A 202 15.04 -15.12 17.95
N GLY A 203 13.82 -14.68 18.20
CA GLY A 203 12.99 -15.14 19.27
C GLY A 203 11.57 -15.25 18.73
N PRO A 204 10.72 -16.03 19.39
CA PRO A 204 9.41 -16.35 18.86
C PRO A 204 8.47 -15.14 18.72
N TRP A 205 8.88 -13.95 19.19
CA TRP A 205 8.16 -12.68 19.10
C TRP A 205 7.56 -12.37 17.72
N ASN A 206 8.32 -12.59 16.65
CA ASN A 206 7.86 -12.37 15.27
C ASN A 206 7.44 -13.67 14.57
N ASP A 207 7.52 -14.80 15.25
CA ASP A 207 7.09 -16.08 14.70
C ASP A 207 5.57 -16.10 14.55
N THR A 208 5.16 -16.70 13.45
CA THR A 208 3.77 -16.84 13.06
C THR A 208 3.26 -18.23 13.36
N VAL A 209 1.95 -18.37 13.49
CA VAL A 209 1.25 -19.65 13.60
C VAL A 209 0.39 -19.87 12.37
N HIS A 210 0.06 -21.13 12.09
CA HIS A 210 -0.88 -21.46 11.03
C HIS A 210 -2.29 -20.94 11.36
N GLY A 211 -2.96 -20.44 10.33
CA GLY A 211 -4.37 -20.07 10.35
C GLY A 211 -4.99 -20.24 8.96
N ILE A 212 -6.28 -19.98 8.87
CA ILE A 212 -7.04 -19.97 7.62
C ILE A 212 -7.70 -18.61 7.45
N LEU A 213 -7.48 -17.98 6.29
CA LEU A 213 -8.14 -16.74 5.90
C LEU A 213 -9.15 -17.04 4.79
N VAL A 214 -10.37 -16.52 4.93
CA VAL A 214 -11.39 -16.59 3.89
C VAL A 214 -11.84 -15.19 3.49
N TYR A 215 -11.88 -14.95 2.18
CA TYR A 215 -12.47 -13.75 1.59
C TYR A 215 -13.20 -14.12 0.31
N ASN A 216 -14.44 -13.66 0.16
CA ASN A 216 -15.26 -13.91 -1.02
C ASN A 216 -15.30 -15.40 -1.45
N GLY A 217 -15.41 -16.31 -0.48
CA GLY A 217 -15.43 -17.77 -0.70
C GLY A 217 -14.06 -18.40 -0.99
N GLU A 218 -13.03 -17.58 -1.22
CA GLU A 218 -11.67 -18.05 -1.44
C GLU A 218 -10.96 -18.30 -0.11
N VAL A 219 -10.44 -19.52 0.05
CA VAL A 219 -9.82 -19.99 1.28
C VAL A 219 -8.31 -20.07 1.10
N ARG A 220 -7.57 -19.50 2.05
CA ARG A 220 -6.10 -19.48 2.07
C ARG A 220 -5.60 -20.08 3.38
N ASP A 221 -4.71 -21.06 3.27
CA ASP A 221 -3.83 -21.41 4.38
C ASP A 221 -2.80 -20.29 4.54
N VAL A 222 -2.77 -19.70 5.73
CA VAL A 222 -1.97 -18.50 6.02
C VAL A 222 -1.11 -18.70 7.25
N TYR A 223 -0.12 -17.83 7.38
CA TYR A 223 0.64 -17.66 8.60
C TYR A 223 0.26 -16.33 9.24
N CYS A 224 -0.04 -16.30 10.53
CA CYS A 224 -0.50 -15.09 11.17
C CYS A 224 0.09 -14.91 12.57
N ARG A 225 0.07 -13.68 13.05
CA ARG A 225 0.43 -13.31 14.43
C ARG A 225 -0.29 -12.04 14.84
N TRP A 226 -0.32 -11.75 16.13
CA TRP A 226 -0.70 -10.43 16.58
C TRP A 226 0.28 -9.36 16.07
N ASN A 227 -0.28 -8.21 15.71
CA ASN A 227 0.47 -7.04 15.28
C ASN A 227 0.50 -5.96 16.37
N GLY A 228 1.52 -5.12 16.32
CA GLY A 228 1.85 -4.12 17.35
C GLY A 228 3.34 -4.06 17.58
N SER A 229 3.83 -3.02 18.26
CA SER A 229 5.23 -2.92 18.67
C SER A 229 5.46 -3.72 19.96
N PHE A 230 6.56 -3.46 20.69
CA PHE A 230 6.71 -3.89 22.09
C PHE A 230 5.51 -3.47 22.95
N PHE A 231 4.86 -2.37 22.55
CA PHE A 231 3.63 -1.89 23.14
C PHE A 231 2.44 -2.47 22.37
N ARG A 232 1.40 -2.84 23.12
CA ARG A 232 0.06 -3.11 22.58
C ARG A 232 -0.05 -4.30 21.60
N ARG A 233 0.96 -5.17 21.50
CA ARG A 233 0.85 -6.50 20.84
C ARG A 233 0.29 -7.53 21.82
N ASN A 234 -1.02 -7.76 21.82
CA ASN A 234 -1.67 -8.77 22.67
C ASN A 234 -3.00 -9.27 22.08
N SER A 235 -3.51 -10.35 22.68
CA SER A 235 -4.77 -11.02 22.30
C SER A 235 -6.01 -10.14 22.46
N GLY A 236 -6.05 -9.25 23.44
CA GLY A 236 -7.20 -8.39 23.71
C GLY A 236 -7.50 -7.41 22.58
N ARG A 237 -6.44 -6.84 21.98
CA ARG A 237 -6.57 -5.85 20.90
C ARG A 237 -7.01 -6.45 19.56
N ASN A 238 -6.74 -7.73 19.32
CA ASN A 238 -7.09 -8.38 18.04
C ASN A 238 -6.60 -7.59 16.82
N SER A 239 -5.37 -7.08 16.89
CA SER A 239 -4.64 -6.56 15.73
C SER A 239 -3.80 -7.69 15.15
N TRP A 240 -3.89 -7.94 13.86
CA TRP A 240 -3.30 -9.12 13.21
C TRP A 240 -2.46 -8.73 12.00
N LYS A 241 -1.34 -9.42 11.84
CA LYS A 241 -0.61 -9.49 10.58
C LYS A 241 -0.81 -10.90 10.02
N VAL A 242 -1.34 -10.98 8.81
CA VAL A 242 -1.65 -12.23 8.10
C VAL A 242 -0.80 -12.30 6.85
N ARG A 243 0.15 -13.23 6.83
CA ARG A 243 1.02 -13.52 5.70
C ARG A 243 0.35 -14.51 4.77
N LEU A 244 0.21 -14.11 3.52
CA LEU A 244 -0.40 -14.87 2.45
C LEU A 244 0.64 -15.75 1.75
N PRO A 245 0.24 -16.92 1.24
CA PRO A 245 1.11 -17.75 0.43
C PRO A 245 1.47 -17.04 -0.88
N ARG A 246 2.70 -17.22 -1.36
CA ARG A 246 3.20 -16.56 -2.59
C ARG A 246 2.36 -16.86 -3.83
N TYR A 247 1.77 -18.06 -3.90
CA TYR A 247 0.93 -18.50 -5.01
C TYR A 247 -0.52 -17.98 -4.93
N ASN A 248 -0.92 -17.37 -3.82
CA ASN A 248 -2.27 -16.85 -3.63
C ASN A 248 -2.27 -15.60 -2.74
N GLN A 249 -1.75 -14.52 -3.31
CA GLN A 249 -1.74 -13.18 -2.73
C GLN A 249 -3.10 -12.49 -2.89
N PHE A 250 -3.31 -11.39 -2.14
CA PHE A 250 -4.51 -10.57 -2.20
C PHE A 250 -4.15 -9.22 -2.84
N ASP A 251 -4.63 -8.92 -4.04
CA ASP A 251 -4.25 -7.70 -4.79
C ASP A 251 -2.72 -7.49 -4.92
N GLY A 252 -1.97 -8.59 -5.04
CA GLY A 252 -0.51 -8.62 -5.07
C GLY A 252 0.18 -8.43 -3.71
N GLN A 253 -0.59 -8.26 -2.62
CA GLN A 253 -0.03 -8.12 -1.28
C GLN A 253 0.40 -9.48 -0.70
N SER A 254 1.59 -9.50 -0.10
CA SER A 254 2.12 -10.66 0.63
C SER A 254 1.60 -10.75 2.07
N ASP A 255 1.14 -9.64 2.61
CA ASP A 255 0.69 -9.53 4.00
C ASP A 255 -0.54 -8.60 4.08
N LEU A 256 -1.48 -8.95 4.94
CA LEU A 256 -2.63 -8.12 5.30
C LEU A 256 -2.53 -7.73 6.78
N LEU A 257 -2.71 -6.44 7.08
CA LEU A 257 -2.72 -5.94 8.46
C LEU A 257 -4.14 -5.57 8.85
N PHE A 258 -4.77 -6.32 9.77
CA PHE A 258 -6.05 -5.97 10.36
C PHE A 258 -5.79 -5.29 11.70
N MET A 259 -5.95 -3.97 11.77
CA MET A 259 -5.47 -3.18 12.91
C MET A 259 -6.60 -2.52 13.70
N ASP A 260 -6.41 -2.46 15.01
CA ASP A 260 -7.18 -1.65 15.95
C ASP A 260 -6.62 -0.21 15.91
N LYS A 261 -7.02 0.50 14.85
CA LYS A 261 -6.66 1.90 14.55
C LYS A 261 -7.94 2.68 14.25
N ASP A 262 -7.80 3.98 14.06
CA ASP A 262 -8.89 4.95 14.04
C ASP A 262 -8.91 5.78 12.75
N ASN A 263 -9.84 6.74 12.70
CA ASN A 263 -10.01 7.61 11.54
C ASN A 263 -8.84 8.58 11.34
N VAL A 264 -7.98 8.84 12.34
CA VAL A 264 -6.83 9.74 12.14
C VAL A 264 -5.74 9.02 11.36
N THR A 265 -5.63 7.70 11.52
CA THR A 265 -4.80 6.87 10.66
C THR A 265 -5.27 6.91 9.20
N VAL A 266 -6.59 6.88 8.96
CA VAL A 266 -7.17 7.05 7.61
C VAL A 266 -6.87 8.44 7.06
N ALA A 267 -7.05 9.49 7.88
CA ALA A 267 -6.80 10.87 7.48
C ALA A 267 -5.33 11.10 7.12
N GLY A 268 -4.40 10.64 7.95
CA GLY A 268 -2.96 10.73 7.71
C GLY A 268 -2.57 10.10 6.38
N HIS A 269 -2.87 8.82 6.18
CA HIS A 269 -2.58 8.15 4.91
C HIS A 269 -3.29 8.80 3.71
N THR A 270 -4.51 9.32 3.88
CA THR A 270 -5.20 10.05 2.81
C THR A 270 -4.46 11.34 2.43
N LEU A 271 -4.04 12.16 3.40
CA LEU A 271 -3.32 13.41 3.13
C LEU A 271 -1.99 13.17 2.43
N TYR A 272 -1.22 12.16 2.83
CA TYR A 272 0.02 11.81 2.17
C TYR A 272 -0.18 11.29 0.75
N ARG A 273 -1.25 10.53 0.52
CA ARG A 273 -1.62 10.13 -0.83
C ARG A 273 -2.03 11.35 -1.66
N GLU A 274 -2.82 12.30 -1.13
CA GLU A 274 -3.19 13.50 -1.86
C GLU A 274 -1.96 14.36 -2.24
N LEU A 275 -0.93 14.43 -1.39
CA LEU A 275 0.37 15.02 -1.71
C LEU A 275 1.13 14.32 -2.84
N GLY A 276 0.71 13.11 -3.22
CA GLY A 276 1.45 12.28 -4.16
C GLY A 276 2.71 11.69 -3.54
N LEU A 277 2.68 11.33 -2.24
CA LEU A 277 3.76 10.63 -1.55
C LEU A 277 3.41 9.14 -1.36
N PRO A 278 4.42 8.24 -1.32
CA PRO A 278 4.17 6.83 -1.08
C PRO A 278 3.64 6.63 0.34
N THR A 279 2.54 5.87 0.45
CA THR A 279 1.92 5.60 1.75
C THR A 279 0.95 4.43 1.67
N SER A 280 0.62 3.83 2.81
CA SER A 280 -0.31 2.72 2.88
C SER A 280 -1.73 3.10 2.45
N HIS A 281 -2.36 2.25 1.64
CA HIS A 281 -3.81 2.26 1.51
C HIS A 281 -4.48 1.76 2.79
N THR A 282 -5.58 2.41 3.17
CA THR A 282 -6.39 2.02 4.33
C THR A 282 -7.84 1.80 3.95
N GLU A 283 -8.48 0.79 4.54
CA GLU A 283 -9.87 0.44 4.28
C GLU A 283 -10.52 -0.14 5.54
N TRP A 284 -11.71 0.35 5.90
CA TRP A 284 -12.49 -0.26 6.97
C TRP A 284 -13.11 -1.57 6.49
N VAL A 285 -12.77 -2.67 7.15
CA VAL A 285 -13.24 -4.02 6.82
C VAL A 285 -13.94 -4.66 8.01
N ASP A 286 -14.84 -5.60 7.71
CA ASP A 286 -15.43 -6.46 8.72
C ASP A 286 -14.65 -7.77 8.77
N VAL A 287 -14.20 -8.18 9.96
CA VAL A 287 -13.47 -9.42 10.17
C VAL A 287 -14.10 -10.22 11.29
N ALA A 288 -14.32 -11.50 11.06
CA ALA A 288 -14.63 -12.45 12.10
C ALA A 288 -13.37 -13.24 12.45
N ILE A 289 -12.87 -13.07 13.67
CA ILE A 289 -11.71 -13.80 14.18
C ILE A 289 -12.21 -14.87 15.14
N ASN A 290 -12.04 -16.15 14.80
CA ASN A 290 -12.57 -17.27 15.58
C ASN A 290 -14.03 -17.05 15.98
N LYS A 291 -14.87 -16.74 14.99
CA LYS A 291 -16.31 -16.44 15.12
C LYS A 291 -16.68 -15.06 15.68
N ARG A 292 -15.78 -14.38 16.40
CA ARG A 292 -16.02 -13.03 16.96
C ARG A 292 -15.93 -11.98 15.86
N LYS A 293 -17.07 -11.37 15.52
CA LYS A 293 -17.15 -10.29 14.55
C LYS A 293 -16.62 -8.98 15.15
N MET A 294 -15.85 -8.23 14.35
CA MET A 294 -15.38 -6.90 14.68
C MET A 294 -15.05 -6.11 13.42
N ARG A 295 -15.03 -4.79 13.56
CA ARG A 295 -14.52 -3.89 12.52
C ARG A 295 -13.03 -3.66 12.76
N ARG A 296 -12.23 -3.70 11.69
CA ARG A 296 -10.80 -3.39 11.73
C ARG A 296 -10.42 -2.49 10.57
N LEU A 297 -9.37 -1.70 10.77
CA LEU A 297 -8.75 -0.98 9.66
C LEU A 297 -7.77 -1.93 8.99
N MET A 298 -8.03 -2.28 7.73
CA MET A 298 -7.06 -2.97 6.90
C MET A 298 -6.03 -1.92 6.42
N ILE A 299 -4.75 -2.15 6.69
CA ILE A 299 -3.66 -1.25 6.32
C ILE A 299 -2.68 -2.03 5.43
N GLU A 300 -2.37 -1.46 4.27
CA GLU A 300 -1.34 -1.98 3.37
C GLU A 300 0.05 -1.92 4.03
N ASP A 301 0.88 -2.95 3.89
CA ASP A 301 2.24 -2.90 4.41
C ASP A 301 3.14 -2.01 3.54
N HIS A 302 4.17 -1.39 4.12
CA HIS A 302 5.14 -0.61 3.36
C HIS A 302 6.12 -1.55 2.67
N ASN A 303 5.81 -2.02 1.46
CA ASN A 303 6.58 -3.01 0.72
C ASN A 303 6.71 -2.64 -0.77
N ASP A 304 7.32 -3.54 -1.56
CA ASP A 304 7.46 -3.37 -3.01
C ASP A 304 6.11 -3.14 -3.69
N ARG A 305 5.05 -3.84 -3.29
CA ARG A 305 3.72 -3.68 -3.90
C ARG A 305 3.10 -2.31 -3.63
N MET A 306 3.35 -1.72 -2.46
CA MET A 306 2.92 -0.36 -2.15
C MET A 306 3.66 0.67 -3.02
N LEU A 307 4.97 0.49 -3.21
CA LEU A 307 5.76 1.36 -4.10
C LEU A 307 5.34 1.22 -5.56
N GLU A 308 5.10 0.01 -6.07
CA GLU A 308 4.58 -0.22 -7.42
C GLU A 308 3.29 0.57 -7.67
N LYS A 309 2.32 0.46 -6.76
CA LYS A 309 1.06 1.23 -6.84
C LYS A 309 1.30 2.72 -6.78
N TYR A 310 2.24 3.17 -5.96
CA TYR A 310 2.65 4.57 -5.90
C TYR A 310 3.22 5.04 -7.24
N HIS A 311 4.13 4.28 -7.87
CA HIS A 311 4.72 4.65 -9.16
C HIS A 311 3.67 4.64 -10.29
N GLU A 312 2.75 3.66 -10.29
CA GLU A 312 1.56 3.64 -11.15
C GLU A 312 0.63 4.86 -10.90
N ASP A 313 0.51 5.33 -9.65
CA ASP A 313 -0.23 6.54 -9.28
C ASP A 313 0.47 7.81 -9.76
N GLN A 314 1.80 7.89 -9.65
CA GLN A 314 2.57 9.03 -10.14
C GLN A 314 2.43 9.23 -11.65
N ALA A 315 2.47 8.13 -12.42
CA ALA A 315 2.23 8.19 -13.87
C ALA A 315 0.81 8.67 -14.22
N ARG A 316 -0.18 8.39 -13.37
CA ARG A 316 -1.55 8.90 -13.53
C ARG A 316 -1.69 10.37 -13.15
N ARG A 317 -0.92 10.84 -12.15
CA ARG A 317 -0.91 12.25 -11.70
C ARG A 317 -0.14 13.17 -12.63
N ASN A 318 0.87 12.62 -13.31
CA ASN A 318 1.74 13.33 -14.23
C ASN A 318 1.74 12.57 -15.57
N PRO A 319 0.70 12.71 -16.39
CA PRO A 319 0.60 12.00 -17.66
C PRO A 319 1.84 12.22 -18.53
N GLY A 320 2.44 11.13 -19.02
CA GLY A 320 3.64 11.16 -19.86
C GLY A 320 4.97 10.92 -19.13
N THR A 321 4.97 10.77 -17.80
CA THR A 321 6.20 10.41 -17.04
C THR A 321 6.44 8.90 -17.02
N GLU A 322 7.70 8.49 -17.14
CA GLU A 322 8.11 7.09 -16.96
C GLU A 322 7.87 6.60 -15.52
N ILE A 323 7.62 5.29 -15.39
CA ILE A 323 7.41 4.64 -14.09
C ILE A 323 8.78 4.38 -13.46
N GLU A 324 9.06 5.03 -12.32
CA GLU A 324 10.28 4.81 -11.54
C GLU A 324 10.29 3.38 -10.93
N PRO A 325 11.44 2.69 -10.88
CA PRO A 325 11.59 1.45 -10.13
C PRO A 325 11.42 1.62 -8.61
N ASN A 326 11.14 0.52 -7.92
CA ASN A 326 11.03 0.55 -6.46
C ASN A 326 12.36 0.90 -5.77
N GLY A 327 12.29 1.86 -4.85
CA GLY A 327 13.35 2.16 -3.88
C GLY A 327 13.37 1.23 -2.65
N HIS A 328 14.27 1.50 -1.69
CA HIS A 328 14.46 0.71 -0.47
C HIS A 328 13.90 1.43 0.77
N ILE A 329 13.07 0.74 1.55
CA ILE A 329 12.35 1.29 2.71
C ILE A 329 12.93 0.76 4.04
N PHE A 330 13.21 1.67 4.96
CA PHE A 330 13.75 1.40 6.29
C PHE A 330 12.85 1.99 7.38
N LYS A 331 12.28 1.14 8.23
CA LYS A 331 11.38 1.55 9.32
C LYS A 331 12.12 1.84 10.61
N SER A 332 12.05 3.08 11.10
CA SER A 332 12.48 3.40 12.46
C SER A 332 11.65 2.63 13.49
N SER A 333 12.34 1.90 14.36
CA SER A 333 11.82 1.14 15.51
C SER A 333 12.58 1.52 16.79
N GLY A 334 12.87 2.82 16.93
CA GLY A 334 13.60 3.37 18.06
C GLY A 334 12.94 3.17 19.41
N ILE A 335 13.76 3.25 20.46
CA ILE A 335 13.37 2.84 21.81
C ILE A 335 13.61 3.92 22.89
N LEU A 336 13.92 5.16 22.47
CA LEU A 336 14.27 6.30 23.33
C LEU A 336 15.54 6.14 24.19
N GLN A 337 16.24 5.02 24.06
CA GLN A 337 17.41 4.68 24.85
C GLN A 337 18.58 4.31 23.95
N ASN A 338 19.79 4.34 24.52
CA ASN A 338 21.02 3.88 23.89
C ASN A 338 21.48 2.62 24.62
N LEU A 339 20.99 1.44 24.21
CA LEU A 339 21.20 0.19 24.95
C LEU A 339 21.43 -0.99 24.03
N GLY A 340 22.58 -1.66 24.20
CA GLY A 340 22.97 -2.77 23.34
C GLY A 340 23.01 -2.32 21.86
N PRO A 341 22.39 -3.05 20.94
CA PRO A 341 22.31 -2.65 19.55
C PRO A 341 21.29 -1.54 19.31
N TYR A 342 20.35 -1.31 20.23
CA TYR A 342 19.29 -0.33 20.05
C TYR A 342 19.79 1.09 20.29
N GLY A 343 19.27 2.02 19.48
CA GLY A 343 19.45 3.46 19.63
C GLY A 343 18.11 4.18 19.79
N ARG A 344 18.16 5.51 19.77
CA ARG A 344 16.96 6.35 19.95
C ARG A 344 15.98 6.26 18.78
N GLY A 345 16.48 6.15 17.56
CA GLY A 345 15.66 6.05 16.32
C GLY A 345 15.20 7.40 15.79
N ASP A 346 15.87 8.46 16.21
CA ASP A 346 15.61 9.86 15.89
C ASP A 346 16.32 10.35 14.61
N GLY A 347 16.76 9.43 13.76
CA GLY A 347 17.59 9.76 12.60
C GLY A 347 19.00 10.24 12.94
N GLY A 348 19.43 10.11 14.21
CA GLY A 348 20.77 10.49 14.66
C GLY A 348 21.84 9.43 14.37
N LYS A 349 23.10 9.86 14.32
CA LYS A 349 24.28 9.00 14.14
C LYS A 349 24.41 8.00 15.29
N LEU A 350 24.63 6.73 14.96
CA LEU A 350 24.85 5.65 15.91
C LEU A 350 26.31 5.19 15.88
N GLY A 351 27.08 5.48 16.92
CA GLY A 351 28.41 4.88 17.12
C GLY A 351 28.34 3.42 17.56
N SER A 352 29.48 2.74 17.67
CA SER A 352 29.55 1.41 18.28
C SER A 352 29.10 1.44 19.75
N SER A 353 28.44 0.38 20.22
CA SER A 353 28.00 0.27 21.62
C SER A 353 27.88 -1.19 22.04
N ALA A 354 28.31 -1.51 23.27
CA ALA A 354 28.21 -2.85 23.86
C ALA A 354 28.73 -3.99 22.94
N GLY A 355 29.78 -3.70 22.16
CA GLY A 355 30.38 -4.65 21.22
C GLY A 355 29.64 -4.86 19.90
N TRP A 356 28.59 -4.06 19.63
CA TRP A 356 27.96 -3.94 18.32
C TRP A 356 28.62 -2.84 17.50
N SER A 357 28.92 -3.14 16.24
CA SER A 357 29.40 -2.14 15.26
C SER A 357 28.30 -1.13 14.93
N SER A 358 28.68 0.04 14.42
CA SER A 358 27.72 1.07 13.98
C SER A 358 26.69 0.52 12.98
N LEU A 359 27.13 -0.18 11.93
CA LEU A 359 26.26 -0.77 10.92
C LEU A 359 25.23 -1.73 11.51
N GLN A 360 25.68 -2.64 12.38
CA GLN A 360 24.76 -3.57 13.06
C GLN A 360 23.69 -2.80 13.84
N ARG A 361 24.02 -1.69 14.48
CA ARG A 361 23.01 -0.90 15.21
C ARG A 361 21.95 -0.30 14.29
N TYR A 362 22.34 0.14 13.10
CA TYR A 362 21.38 0.57 12.07
C TYR A 362 20.46 -0.58 11.62
N GLU A 363 21.00 -1.76 11.36
CA GLU A 363 20.21 -2.95 11.01
C GLU A 363 19.16 -3.32 12.06
N TRP A 364 19.49 -3.07 13.33
CA TRP A 364 18.61 -3.39 14.46
C TRP A 364 17.46 -2.41 14.64
N ILE A 365 17.73 -1.12 14.46
CA ILE A 365 16.75 -0.07 14.74
C ILE A 365 15.95 0.35 13.52
N TYR A 366 16.50 0.17 12.32
CA TYR A 366 15.85 0.48 11.06
C TYR A 366 15.53 -0.80 10.30
N SER A 367 14.36 -1.38 10.57
CA SER A 367 13.98 -2.62 9.90
C SER A 367 13.70 -2.38 8.41
N SER A 368 14.48 -3.04 7.56
CA SER A 368 14.24 -3.11 6.12
C SER A 368 12.86 -3.73 5.85
N LYS A 369 12.13 -3.19 4.86
CA LYS A 369 10.77 -3.64 4.52
C LYS A 369 10.64 -4.26 3.15
N ASN A 370 11.62 -4.01 2.30
CA ASN A 370 11.78 -4.60 0.99
C ASN A 370 13.28 -4.65 0.69
N GLN A 371 13.68 -5.40 -0.34
CA GLN A 371 15.08 -5.41 -0.81
C GLN A 371 16.14 -5.68 0.27
N ASP A 372 15.83 -6.51 1.28
CA ASP A 372 16.71 -6.82 2.43
C ASP A 372 18.14 -7.25 2.03
N TRP A 373 18.31 -7.78 0.81
CA TRP A 373 19.59 -8.20 0.26
C TRP A 373 20.58 -7.05 0.03
N LYS A 374 20.12 -5.80 -0.06
CA LYS A 374 20.98 -4.60 -0.20
C LYS A 374 21.71 -4.20 1.08
N GLY A 375 21.22 -4.62 2.25
CA GLY A 375 21.79 -4.24 3.54
C GLY A 375 21.50 -2.77 3.92
N HIS A 376 22.33 -2.21 4.82
CA HIS A 376 22.07 -0.93 5.49
C HIS A 376 23.17 0.13 5.30
N THR A 377 24.16 -0.14 4.46
CA THR A 377 25.31 0.76 4.27
C THR A 377 24.90 2.14 3.77
N GLU A 378 24.05 2.22 2.75
CA GLU A 378 23.56 3.52 2.23
C GLU A 378 22.80 4.31 3.30
N LEU A 379 22.03 3.63 4.16
CA LEU A 379 21.30 4.29 5.26
C LEU A 379 22.29 4.87 6.28
N GLN A 380 23.33 4.11 6.64
CA GLN A 380 24.37 4.60 7.52
C GLN A 380 25.09 5.81 6.90
N GLU A 381 25.48 5.74 5.63
CA GLU A 381 26.15 6.83 4.91
C GLU A 381 25.31 8.10 4.88
N MET A 382 24.00 7.98 4.66
CA MET A 382 23.08 9.12 4.72
C MET A 382 23.05 9.76 6.11
N ILE A 383 22.89 8.98 7.16
CA ILE A 383 22.79 9.50 8.53
C ILE A 383 24.13 10.08 9.00
N ASP A 384 25.24 9.43 8.66
CA ASP A 384 26.59 9.92 8.96
C ASP A 384 26.92 11.19 8.16
N GLY A 385 26.48 11.25 6.90
CA GLY A 385 26.57 12.43 6.05
C GLY A 385 25.83 13.64 6.62
N LEU A 386 24.61 13.45 7.13
CA LEU A 386 23.88 14.48 7.85
C LEU A 386 24.67 14.97 9.08
N ALA A 387 25.16 14.04 9.89
CA ALA A 387 25.92 14.37 11.10
C ALA A 387 27.21 15.15 10.80
N LYS A 388 27.87 14.88 9.68
CA LYS A 388 29.08 15.59 9.22
C LYS A 388 28.78 17.03 8.80
N ASN A 389 27.59 17.30 8.24
CA ASN A 389 27.24 18.60 7.66
C ASN A 389 26.42 19.51 8.59
N ARG A 390 25.79 18.98 9.63
CA ARG A 390 24.84 19.72 10.50
C ARG A 390 25.37 20.98 11.20
N SER A 391 26.69 21.15 11.33
CA SER A 391 27.30 22.29 12.04
C SER A 391 27.50 23.54 11.16
N ASN A 392 27.34 23.43 9.83
CA ASN A 392 27.52 24.55 8.91
C ASN A 392 26.31 24.65 7.97
N ARG A 393 25.56 25.77 8.04
CA ARG A 393 24.30 25.95 7.31
C ARG A 393 24.47 25.82 5.80
N THR A 394 25.50 26.41 5.20
CA THR A 394 25.74 26.37 3.76
C THR A 394 26.03 24.95 3.27
N ARG A 395 26.93 24.24 3.97
CA ARG A 395 27.22 22.83 3.66
C ARG A 395 26.01 21.93 3.89
N LEU A 396 25.23 22.19 4.93
CA LEU A 396 24.02 21.43 5.24
C LEU A 396 22.97 21.59 4.15
N LYS A 397 22.74 22.82 3.68
CA LYS A 397 21.81 23.13 2.60
C LYS A 397 22.20 22.38 1.32
N LYS A 398 23.45 22.52 0.90
CA LYS A 398 24.00 21.81 -0.26
C LYS A 398 23.86 20.29 -0.13
N TRP A 399 24.20 19.72 1.03
CA TRP A 399 24.09 18.29 1.26
C TRP A 399 22.65 17.78 1.13
N PHE A 400 21.67 18.52 1.66
CA PHE A 400 20.25 18.18 1.49
C PHE A 400 19.83 18.23 0.02
N GLU A 401 20.17 19.30 -0.70
CA GLU A 401 19.84 19.47 -2.12
C GLU A 401 20.45 18.37 -3.01
N GLU A 402 21.63 17.86 -2.66
CA GLU A 402 22.31 16.79 -3.41
C GLU A 402 21.80 15.37 -3.06
N ASN A 403 21.29 15.15 -1.84
CA ASN A 403 21.02 13.79 -1.33
C ASN A 403 19.55 13.49 -1.09
N TRP A 404 18.68 14.50 -1.05
CA TRP A 404 17.27 14.35 -0.71
C TRP A 404 16.36 14.84 -1.82
N ASP A 405 15.22 14.18 -1.96
CA ASP A 405 14.09 14.75 -2.66
C ASP A 405 13.46 15.81 -1.76
N MET A 406 13.85 17.07 -2.00
CA MET A 406 13.48 18.20 -1.16
C MET A 406 11.98 18.48 -1.17
N GLU A 407 11.28 18.28 -2.29
CA GLU A 407 9.83 18.49 -2.35
C GLU A 407 9.09 17.44 -1.52
N SER A 408 9.49 16.17 -1.62
CA SER A 408 8.93 15.09 -0.82
C SER A 408 9.22 15.24 0.66
N LEU A 409 10.47 15.56 1.03
CA LEU A 409 10.86 15.76 2.42
C LEU A 409 10.10 16.93 3.06
N MET A 410 10.02 18.06 2.35
CA MET A 410 9.33 19.26 2.85
C MET A 410 7.82 19.02 3.01
N SER A 411 7.20 18.34 2.05
CA SER A 411 5.78 17.96 2.12
C SER A 411 5.49 16.99 3.26
N TYR A 412 6.36 16.00 3.48
CA TYR A 412 6.28 15.10 4.63
C TYR A 412 6.30 15.87 5.96
N ILE A 413 7.32 16.72 6.15
CA ILE A 413 7.48 17.46 7.41
C ILE A 413 6.30 18.42 7.62
N ALA A 414 5.88 19.12 6.57
CA ALA A 414 4.79 20.09 6.62
C ALA A 414 3.47 19.45 7.06
N VAL A 415 3.05 18.34 6.43
CA VAL A 415 1.79 17.69 6.81
C VAL A 415 1.89 17.04 8.17
N ARG A 416 2.99 16.38 8.51
CA ARG A 416 3.12 15.76 9.86
C ARG A 416 3.08 16.79 10.98
N ASN A 417 3.72 17.94 10.80
CA ASN A 417 3.70 19.01 11.80
C ASN A 417 2.39 19.81 11.78
N TRP A 418 1.72 19.94 10.62
CA TRP A 418 0.37 20.49 10.55
C TRP A 418 -0.60 19.66 11.37
N MET A 419 -0.51 18.32 11.29
CA MET A 419 -1.31 17.38 12.09
C MET A 419 -1.03 17.43 13.60
N GLY A 420 0.03 18.13 14.04
CA GLY A 420 0.36 18.25 15.46
C GLY A 420 0.90 16.98 16.09
N THR A 421 1.73 16.24 15.34
CA THR A 421 2.32 14.93 15.68
C THR A 421 2.71 14.69 17.15
N TRP A 422 2.51 13.45 17.64
CA TRP A 422 2.79 13.03 19.01
C TRP A 422 4.09 12.22 19.22
N ASP A 423 4.54 11.34 18.33
CA ASP A 423 5.72 10.50 18.60
C ASP A 423 6.56 10.12 17.35
N ASP A 424 6.40 10.87 16.27
CA ASP A 424 7.15 10.67 15.02
C ASP A 424 8.63 11.10 15.11
N THR A 425 9.10 11.49 16.28
CA THR A 425 10.47 11.99 16.49
C THR A 425 11.51 10.89 16.61
N VAL A 426 11.07 9.68 16.98
CA VAL A 426 11.91 8.52 17.30
C VAL A 426 11.36 7.20 16.76
N HIS A 427 10.09 7.22 16.34
CA HIS A 427 9.34 6.08 15.85
C HIS A 427 8.40 6.57 14.73
N ASN A 428 7.55 5.70 14.18
CA ASN A 428 6.43 6.12 13.33
C ASN A 428 6.78 6.86 12.02
N PHE A 429 8.02 6.73 11.55
CA PHE A 429 8.42 7.09 10.18
C PHE A 429 9.26 5.99 9.51
N TYR A 430 9.47 6.13 8.21
CA TYR A 430 10.43 5.35 7.43
C TYR A 430 11.39 6.29 6.70
N PHE A 431 12.63 5.85 6.49
CA PHE A 431 13.48 6.39 5.44
C PHE A 431 13.27 5.60 4.16
N TRP A 432 13.20 6.30 3.04
CA TRP A 432 13.05 5.71 1.72
C TRP A 432 14.18 6.19 0.82
N ARG A 433 14.97 5.24 0.34
CA ARG A 433 15.98 5.43 -0.69
C ARG A 433 15.31 5.27 -2.05
N ARG A 434 15.06 6.36 -2.77
CA ARG A 434 14.49 6.34 -4.13
C ARG A 434 15.41 5.62 -5.12
N ALA A 435 14.88 5.19 -6.26
CA ALA A 435 15.70 4.49 -7.26
C ALA A 435 16.72 5.42 -7.92
N ASP A 436 16.43 6.73 -7.98
CA ASP A 436 17.35 7.77 -8.45
C ASP A 436 18.50 8.09 -7.49
N GLY A 437 18.54 7.43 -6.33
CA GLY A 437 19.58 7.68 -5.33
C GLY A 437 19.38 8.98 -4.56
N ARG A 438 18.14 9.46 -4.37
CA ARG A 438 17.80 10.46 -3.35
C ARG A 438 17.04 9.84 -2.17
N TRP A 439 17.02 10.54 -1.05
CA TRP A 439 16.29 10.13 0.16
C TRP A 439 14.99 10.91 0.35
N ALA A 440 14.00 10.25 0.93
CA ALA A 440 12.74 10.84 1.40
C ALA A 440 12.26 10.12 2.67
N MET A 441 11.17 10.63 3.27
CA MET A 441 10.55 10.04 4.45
C MET A 441 9.12 9.60 4.16
N LEU A 442 8.71 8.46 4.72
CA LEU A 442 7.35 7.93 4.62
C LEU A 442 6.69 7.88 6.00
N PRO A 443 5.38 8.14 6.11
CA PRO A 443 4.73 8.19 7.41
C PRO A 443 4.29 6.80 7.87
N TRP A 444 4.09 6.68 9.17
CA TRP A 444 3.38 5.58 9.78
C TRP A 444 2.63 6.11 10.98
N ASP A 445 1.64 5.34 11.41
CA ASP A 445 0.97 5.46 12.70
C ASP A 445 0.72 6.89 13.20
N PHE A 446 -0.52 7.32 13.03
CA PHE A 446 -0.96 8.69 13.32
C PHE A 446 -1.78 8.74 14.60
N ASP A 447 -1.67 7.74 15.46
CA ASP A 447 -2.42 7.74 16.71
C ASP A 447 -2.05 8.97 17.54
N ASN A 448 -3.08 9.61 18.12
CA ASN A 448 -2.97 10.87 18.84
C ASN A 448 -2.57 12.09 18.00
N ASP A 449 -2.58 12.03 16.67
CA ASP A 449 -2.49 13.23 15.82
C ASP A 449 -3.85 13.92 15.70
N MET A 450 -3.86 15.17 15.21
CA MET A 450 -5.07 15.97 14.91
C MET A 450 -6.08 16.09 16.07
N GLN A 451 -5.60 16.06 17.31
CA GLN A 451 -6.45 16.27 18.49
C GLN A 451 -6.97 17.70 18.55
N SER A 452 -8.16 17.90 19.13
CA SER A 452 -8.78 19.23 19.28
C SER A 452 -7.86 20.25 19.97
N GLY A 453 -7.10 19.82 20.98
CA GLY A 453 -6.13 20.66 21.69
C GLY A 453 -4.84 20.95 20.92
N PHE A 454 -4.62 20.37 19.74
CA PHE A 454 -3.35 20.49 18.99
C PHE A 454 -3.39 21.59 17.92
N THR A 455 -4.45 22.39 17.86
CA THR A 455 -4.60 23.48 16.87
C THR A 455 -3.53 24.56 16.99
N THR A 456 -2.91 24.73 18.16
CA THR A 456 -1.88 25.74 18.44
C THR A 456 -0.45 25.21 18.46
N LYS A 457 -0.24 23.89 18.30
CA LYS A 457 1.11 23.29 18.36
C LYS A 457 2.06 23.94 17.36
N SER A 458 3.34 23.97 17.71
CA SER A 458 4.40 24.50 16.86
C SER A 458 4.40 23.84 15.48
N ILE A 459 4.70 24.60 14.42
CA ILE A 459 5.01 24.06 13.10
C ILE A 459 6.43 23.47 13.02
N PHE A 460 7.23 23.57 14.08
CA PHE A 460 8.61 23.07 14.16
C PHE A 460 8.77 21.87 15.10
N ILE A 461 7.76 21.00 15.20
CA ILE A 461 7.86 19.75 15.97
C ILE A 461 9.01 18.89 15.40
N GLY A 462 9.88 18.39 16.28
CA GLY A 462 11.12 17.69 15.96
C GLY A 462 12.37 18.56 16.09
N GLU A 463 12.24 19.88 16.23
CA GLU A 463 13.37 20.80 16.46
C GLU A 463 13.89 20.72 17.90
N ALA A 464 15.21 20.86 18.08
CA ALA A 464 15.82 20.90 19.39
C ALA A 464 15.30 22.08 20.22
N GLY A 465 14.93 21.81 21.48
CA GLY A 465 14.42 22.83 22.42
C GLY A 465 12.96 23.24 22.21
N ASN A 466 12.27 22.69 21.21
CA ASN A 466 10.86 22.99 20.97
C ASN A 466 9.97 22.27 22.00
N SER A 467 9.17 23.02 22.76
CA SER A 467 8.32 22.49 23.84
C SER A 467 7.18 21.58 23.38
N ASN A 468 6.81 21.61 22.10
CA ASN A 468 5.84 20.66 21.53
C ASN A 468 6.48 19.40 20.97
N THR A 469 7.82 19.30 21.00
CA THR A 469 8.55 18.11 20.59
C THR A 469 8.59 17.12 21.74
N THR A 470 7.68 16.17 21.66
CA THR A 470 7.60 14.99 22.51
C THR A 470 8.71 14.01 22.14
N HIS A 471 9.24 13.31 23.14
CA HIS A 471 10.24 12.25 22.97
C HIS A 471 11.61 12.65 22.41
N GLY A 472 11.90 13.96 22.32
CA GLY A 472 13.20 14.51 21.95
C GLY A 472 13.34 14.88 20.47
N THR A 473 14.48 15.48 20.13
CA THR A 473 14.77 16.01 18.79
C THR A 473 14.75 14.93 17.71
N HIS A 474 14.11 15.21 16.58
CA HIS A 474 14.29 14.42 15.36
C HIS A 474 15.42 15.04 14.53
N THR A 475 16.55 14.35 14.39
CA THR A 475 17.80 14.90 13.84
C THR A 475 17.64 15.44 12.41
N VAL A 476 16.92 14.73 11.54
CA VAL A 476 16.66 15.20 10.17
C VAL A 476 15.80 16.46 10.15
N LYS A 477 14.67 16.49 10.86
CA LYS A 477 13.79 17.68 10.94
C LYS A 477 14.52 18.89 11.53
N ASP A 478 15.23 18.71 12.63
CA ASP A 478 16.02 19.77 13.27
C ASP A 478 17.05 20.38 12.32
N ALA A 479 17.81 19.54 11.63
CA ALA A 479 18.78 20.00 10.63
C ALA A 479 18.10 20.67 9.43
N PHE A 480 16.99 20.10 8.95
CA PHE A 480 16.19 20.66 7.87
C PHE A 480 15.67 22.06 8.22
N PHE A 481 15.13 22.28 9.43
CA PHE A 481 14.66 23.60 9.85
C PHE A 481 15.80 24.61 9.96
N LYS A 482 17.00 24.19 10.38
CA LYS A 482 18.18 25.07 10.41
C LYS A 482 18.64 25.50 9.02
N ALA A 483 18.47 24.65 8.02
CA ALA A 483 18.86 24.94 6.63
C ALA A 483 17.78 25.70 5.84
N PHE A 484 16.52 25.25 5.92
CA PHE A 484 15.42 25.61 5.00
C PHE A 484 14.20 26.24 5.70
N ARG A 485 14.40 26.96 6.82
CA ARG A 485 13.29 27.53 7.62
C ARG A 485 12.32 28.38 6.78
N THR A 486 12.84 29.21 5.88
CA THR A 486 12.02 30.12 5.09
C THR A 486 11.21 29.34 4.06
N GLU A 487 11.89 28.48 3.31
CA GLU A 487 11.32 27.63 2.27
C GLU A 487 10.25 26.70 2.85
N TYR A 488 10.50 26.13 4.03
CA TYR A 488 9.53 25.33 4.77
C TYR A 488 8.26 26.10 5.11
N LYS A 489 8.39 27.35 5.59
CA LYS A 489 7.23 28.18 5.95
C LYS A 489 6.41 28.54 4.71
N GLU A 490 7.07 28.87 3.61
CA GLU A 490 6.41 29.18 2.33
C GLU A 490 5.65 27.95 1.79
N HIS A 491 6.27 26.77 1.83
CA HIS A 491 5.62 25.52 1.41
C HIS A 491 4.47 25.10 2.32
N LEU A 492 4.65 25.18 3.65
CA LEU A 492 3.57 24.90 4.59
C LEU A 492 2.43 25.90 4.44
N TYR A 493 2.72 27.18 4.20
CA TYR A 493 1.69 28.18 3.92
C TYR A 493 0.89 27.80 2.66
N TYR A 494 1.57 27.40 1.58
CA TYR A 494 0.90 26.93 0.37
C TYR A 494 -0.03 25.74 0.66
N LEU A 495 0.45 24.70 1.35
CA LEU A 495 -0.35 23.52 1.68
C LEU A 495 -1.52 23.86 2.64
N ASN A 496 -1.28 24.71 3.64
CA ASN A 496 -2.28 25.14 4.62
C ASN A 496 -3.45 25.93 4.01
N ASN A 497 -3.21 26.57 2.86
CA ASN A 497 -4.22 27.35 2.14
C ASN A 497 -4.66 26.68 0.82
N THR A 498 -4.27 25.42 0.60
CA THR A 498 -4.73 24.59 -0.54
C THR A 498 -5.25 23.24 -0.05
N LEU A 499 -4.36 22.25 0.09
CA LEU A 499 -4.67 20.87 0.45
C LEU A 499 -5.35 20.75 1.83
N LEU A 500 -4.90 21.54 2.81
CA LEU A 500 -5.26 21.38 4.22
C LEU A 500 -6.41 22.32 4.67
N THR A 501 -7.08 22.96 3.72
CA THR A 501 -8.27 23.80 3.97
C THR A 501 -9.44 22.94 4.46
N PRO A 502 -10.33 23.47 5.32
CA PRO A 502 -11.54 22.76 5.74
C PRO A 502 -12.39 22.27 4.54
N GLU A 503 -12.52 23.10 3.51
CA GLU A 503 -13.27 22.81 2.30
C GLU A 503 -12.65 21.65 1.53
N ASN A 504 -11.32 21.63 1.39
CA ASN A 504 -10.65 20.54 0.71
C ASN A 504 -10.69 19.24 1.53
N LEU A 505 -10.52 19.30 2.84
CA LEU A 505 -10.67 18.12 3.71
C LEU A 505 -12.06 17.48 3.56
N LYS A 506 -13.13 18.30 3.54
CA LYS A 506 -14.49 17.82 3.26
C LYS A 506 -14.57 17.14 1.89
N ARG A 507 -13.97 17.73 0.85
CA ARG A 507 -13.97 17.21 -0.53
C ARG A 507 -13.29 15.84 -0.64
N ILE A 508 -12.17 15.63 0.05
CA ILE A 508 -11.41 14.36 0.02
C ILE A 508 -11.93 13.32 1.03
N GLY A 509 -13.12 13.53 1.59
CA GLY A 509 -13.78 12.56 2.49
C GLY A 509 -13.33 12.62 3.94
N LEU A 510 -12.61 13.66 4.36
CA LEU A 510 -12.11 13.86 5.73
C LEU A 510 -12.98 14.84 6.53
N SER A 511 -14.30 14.79 6.34
CA SER A 511 -15.28 15.67 7.00
C SER A 511 -15.17 15.68 8.54
N GLY A 512 -14.72 14.58 9.15
CA GLY A 512 -14.52 14.49 10.60
C GLY A 512 -13.40 15.38 11.15
N TYR A 513 -12.57 15.96 10.29
CA TYR A 513 -11.41 16.80 10.67
C TYR A 513 -11.54 18.25 10.23
N THR A 514 -12.69 18.67 9.69
CA THR A 514 -12.90 20.06 9.24
C THR A 514 -12.82 21.04 10.41
N SER A 515 -13.43 20.73 11.56
CA SER A 515 -13.33 21.57 12.76
C SER A 515 -11.89 21.75 13.25
N TYR A 516 -11.08 20.69 13.19
CA TYR A 516 -9.65 20.79 13.49
C TYR A 516 -8.95 21.74 12.51
N ALA A 517 -9.17 21.57 11.21
CA ALA A 517 -8.58 22.43 10.18
C ALA A 517 -9.01 23.89 10.32
N THR A 518 -10.29 24.17 10.62
CA THR A 518 -10.80 25.53 10.85
C THR A 518 -10.05 26.21 11.99
N GLY A 519 -9.78 25.50 13.10
CA GLY A 519 -8.98 26.03 14.21
C GLY A 519 -7.48 26.10 13.93
N ARG A 520 -6.94 25.13 13.17
CA ARG A 520 -5.50 24.98 12.90
C ARG A 520 -5.00 25.98 11.86
N GLN A 521 -5.77 26.20 10.79
CA GLN A 521 -5.37 27.00 9.63
C GLN A 521 -4.88 28.41 9.99
N PRO A 522 -5.64 29.26 10.74
CA PRO A 522 -5.17 30.59 11.09
C PRO A 522 -3.93 30.57 11.99
N LYS A 523 -3.80 29.56 12.87
CA LYS A 523 -2.63 29.40 13.76
C LYS A 523 -1.37 29.01 13.00
N VAL A 524 -1.50 28.18 11.97
CA VAL A 524 -0.38 27.83 11.08
C VAL A 524 0.02 29.05 10.24
N ASN A 525 -0.94 29.79 9.68
CA ASN A 525 -0.65 31.03 8.93
C ASN A 525 0.07 32.06 9.81
N GLN A 526 -0.36 32.22 11.08
CA GLN A 526 0.31 33.09 12.04
C GLN A 526 1.77 32.69 12.28
N GLN A 527 2.06 31.38 12.43
CA GLN A 527 3.42 30.87 12.62
C GLN A 527 4.27 30.96 11.35
N CYS A 528 3.66 30.85 10.16
CA CYS A 528 4.31 31.13 8.89
C CYS A 528 4.66 32.63 8.77
N GLY A 529 3.85 33.53 9.35
CA GLY A 529 4.10 34.97 9.29
C GLY A 529 4.01 35.51 7.86
N LYS A 530 4.62 36.69 7.62
CA LYS A 530 4.61 37.31 6.30
C LYS A 530 5.45 36.50 5.31
N MET A 531 4.82 36.07 4.21
CA MET A 531 5.47 35.29 3.15
C MET A 531 5.87 36.18 1.97
N SER A 532 6.96 35.79 1.31
CA SER A 532 7.51 36.45 0.12
C SER A 532 7.23 35.64 -1.14
N ILE A 533 6.04 35.02 -1.19
CA ILE A 533 5.57 34.23 -2.34
C ILE A 533 4.89 35.14 -3.38
N PRO A 534 4.82 34.74 -4.66
CA PRO A 534 4.12 35.53 -5.67
C PRO A 534 2.64 35.73 -5.33
N ILE A 535 2.09 36.86 -5.76
CA ILE A 535 0.68 37.17 -5.56
C ILE A 535 -0.19 36.18 -6.34
N GLN A 536 -1.32 35.78 -5.75
CA GLN A 536 -2.26 34.84 -6.35
C GLN A 536 -2.78 35.39 -7.70
N PRO A 537 -2.65 34.63 -8.81
CA PRO A 537 -3.18 35.04 -10.09
C PRO A 537 -4.70 35.15 -10.07
N SER A 538 -5.24 36.02 -10.92
CA SER A 538 -6.68 36.10 -11.20
C SER A 538 -6.97 35.60 -12.62
N ALA A 539 -7.90 34.66 -12.77
CA ALA A 539 -8.35 34.22 -14.08
C ALA A 539 -9.07 35.36 -14.83
N ARG A 540 -8.68 35.59 -16.09
CA ARG A 540 -9.20 36.67 -16.96
C ARG A 540 -10.11 36.16 -18.07
N LYS A 541 -9.93 34.92 -18.51
CA LYS A 541 -10.82 34.22 -19.47
C LYS A 541 -11.33 32.93 -18.86
N LEU A 542 -12.37 32.33 -19.47
CA LEU A 542 -12.88 31.00 -19.10
C LEU A 542 -13.25 30.87 -17.61
N THR A 543 -13.94 31.88 -17.07
CA THR A 543 -14.29 31.98 -15.64
C THR A 543 -15.72 31.52 -15.32
N GLY A 544 -16.61 31.40 -16.32
CA GLY A 544 -18.06 31.25 -16.12
C GLY A 544 -18.70 29.94 -16.61
N GLY A 545 -17.92 28.93 -17.01
CA GLY A 545 -18.46 27.63 -17.43
C GLY A 545 -19.14 27.59 -18.81
N SER A 546 -19.08 28.69 -19.57
CA SER A 546 -19.66 28.81 -20.91
C SER A 546 -19.09 27.78 -21.90
N SER A 547 -19.83 27.53 -22.99
CA SER A 547 -19.34 26.65 -24.07
C SER A 547 -18.18 27.31 -24.82
N VAL A 548 -17.14 26.54 -25.08
CA VAL A 548 -15.90 26.97 -25.74
C VAL A 548 -15.56 26.00 -26.87
N TYR A 549 -15.06 26.53 -27.98
CA TYR A 549 -14.57 25.80 -29.15
C TYR A 549 -13.11 26.17 -29.42
N ALA A 550 -12.40 25.33 -30.18
CA ALA A 550 -11.03 25.61 -30.59
C ALA A 550 -11.00 26.72 -31.67
N PRO A 551 -10.03 27.66 -31.63
CA PRO A 551 -9.01 27.86 -30.60
C PRO A 551 -9.53 28.71 -29.42
N ALA A 552 -9.04 28.42 -28.20
CA ALA A 552 -9.29 29.22 -27.00
C ALA A 552 -8.12 29.08 -26.03
N SER A 553 -7.95 30.06 -25.13
CA SER A 553 -6.85 30.08 -24.16
C SER A 553 -7.33 30.36 -22.74
N MET A 554 -6.68 29.73 -21.78
CA MET A 554 -6.71 30.09 -20.35
C MET A 554 -5.78 31.29 -20.15
N VAL A 555 -6.28 32.36 -19.54
CA VAL A 555 -5.50 33.60 -19.34
C VAL A 555 -5.63 34.05 -17.89
N VAL A 556 -4.52 34.47 -17.32
CA VAL A 556 -4.41 34.98 -15.95
C VAL A 556 -3.85 36.41 -15.93
N SER A 557 -3.95 37.09 -14.79
CA SER A 557 -3.42 38.44 -14.57
C SER A 557 -1.90 38.52 -14.76
N ALA A 558 -1.30 39.71 -14.91
CA ALA A 558 0.16 39.82 -14.88
C ALA A 558 0.75 39.24 -13.57
N PHE A 559 1.99 38.77 -13.64
CA PHE A 559 2.75 38.34 -12.47
C PHE A 559 3.06 39.53 -11.57
N GLU A 560 2.80 39.38 -10.28
CA GLU A 560 3.18 40.35 -9.26
C GLU A 560 3.99 39.62 -8.19
N SER A 561 5.18 40.14 -7.93
CA SER A 561 6.12 39.50 -7.03
C SER A 561 5.83 39.82 -5.56
N GLY A 562 5.95 38.81 -4.68
CA GLY A 562 6.03 39.01 -3.23
C GLY A 562 7.41 39.46 -2.72
N ASP A 563 8.39 39.57 -3.62
CA ASP A 563 9.79 39.94 -3.36
C ASP A 563 10.36 40.66 -4.59
N ARG A 564 10.75 41.94 -4.46
CA ARG A 564 11.19 42.75 -5.62
C ARG A 564 12.40 42.17 -6.37
N ALA A 565 13.14 41.23 -5.78
CA ALA A 565 14.33 40.61 -6.36
C ALA A 565 14.07 39.27 -7.07
N VAL A 566 12.84 38.97 -7.51
CA VAL A 566 12.54 37.76 -8.30
C VAL A 566 11.74 38.04 -9.56
N THR A 567 11.90 37.14 -10.53
CA THR A 567 11.19 37.16 -11.81
C THR A 567 10.16 36.03 -11.87
N HIS A 568 9.22 36.13 -12.82
CA HIS A 568 8.30 35.06 -13.15
C HIS A 568 9.07 33.95 -13.88
N ALA A 569 9.29 32.80 -13.24
CA ALA A 569 10.08 31.71 -13.82
C ALA A 569 9.22 30.76 -14.64
N SER A 570 8.07 30.37 -14.09
CA SER A 570 7.15 29.46 -14.75
C SER A 570 5.72 29.56 -14.21
N THR A 571 4.76 29.02 -14.96
CA THR A 571 3.38 28.84 -14.53
C THR A 571 2.99 27.37 -14.62
N LEU A 572 2.53 26.80 -13.52
CA LEU A 572 1.91 25.48 -13.48
C LEU A 572 0.42 25.61 -13.83
N TRP A 573 -0.01 24.92 -14.89
CA TRP A 573 -1.38 24.88 -15.36
C TRP A 573 -1.97 23.49 -15.15
N GLU A 574 -3.18 23.44 -14.60
CA GLU A 574 -3.89 22.19 -14.35
C GLU A 574 -5.34 22.30 -14.80
N ILE A 575 -5.84 21.28 -15.50
CA ILE A 575 -7.24 21.13 -15.89
C ILE A 575 -7.75 19.81 -15.30
N ARG A 576 -8.90 19.85 -14.61
CA ARG A 576 -9.64 18.67 -14.15
C ARG A 576 -10.99 18.59 -14.86
N SER A 577 -11.52 17.38 -15.03
CA SER A 577 -12.92 17.21 -15.40
C SER A 577 -13.85 17.62 -14.25
N ALA A 578 -15.11 17.91 -14.55
CA ALA A 578 -16.09 18.29 -13.55
C ALA A 578 -16.31 17.23 -12.44
N ASP A 579 -16.18 15.96 -12.81
CA ASP A 579 -16.24 14.79 -11.93
C ASP A 579 -14.87 14.34 -11.38
N GLY A 580 -13.79 15.04 -11.76
CA GLY A 580 -12.42 14.76 -11.35
C GLY A 580 -11.89 15.71 -10.27
N SER A 581 -10.60 15.58 -9.95
CA SER A 581 -9.89 16.43 -8.98
C SER A 581 -8.60 16.98 -9.60
N PHE A 582 -8.04 18.05 -9.02
CA PHE A 582 -6.70 18.51 -9.39
C PHE A 582 -5.59 17.58 -8.90
N THR A 583 -5.91 16.58 -8.08
CA THR A 583 -5.00 15.48 -7.74
C THR A 583 -4.76 14.57 -8.95
N TYR A 584 -5.79 14.36 -9.78
CA TYR A 584 -5.73 13.58 -11.01
C TYR A 584 -6.23 14.43 -12.19
N PRO A 585 -5.46 15.46 -12.59
CA PRO A 585 -5.87 16.36 -13.65
C PRO A 585 -5.92 15.62 -15.00
N VAL A 586 -6.84 16.02 -15.88
CA VAL A 586 -6.86 15.54 -17.28
C VAL A 586 -5.71 16.13 -18.09
N PHE A 587 -5.19 17.27 -17.65
CA PHE A 587 -4.04 17.93 -18.24
C PHE A 587 -3.27 18.70 -17.18
N LYS A 588 -1.95 18.58 -17.21
CA LYS A 588 -1.03 19.29 -16.32
C LYS A 588 0.23 19.62 -17.10
N THR A 589 0.63 20.89 -17.11
CA THR A 589 1.89 21.31 -17.71
C THR A 589 2.45 22.51 -16.95
N GLU A 590 3.78 22.61 -16.95
CA GLU A 590 4.46 23.82 -16.52
C GLU A 590 4.99 24.54 -17.77
N THR A 591 4.78 25.85 -17.87
CA THR A 591 5.32 26.65 -18.97
C THR A 591 6.36 27.64 -18.47
N THR A 592 7.50 27.72 -19.17
CA THR A 592 8.56 28.73 -18.97
C THR A 592 8.46 29.88 -19.97
N GLU A 593 7.59 29.73 -20.97
CA GLU A 593 7.23 30.73 -21.97
C GLU A 593 5.70 30.93 -21.93
N ASN A 594 5.19 32.03 -22.49
CA ASN A 594 3.76 32.36 -22.46
C ASN A 594 3.17 32.26 -21.03
N LEU A 595 3.87 32.86 -20.07
CA LEU A 595 3.67 32.62 -18.64
C LEU A 595 2.27 33.01 -18.11
N THR A 596 1.49 33.81 -18.86
CA THR A 596 0.15 34.26 -18.45
C THR A 596 -0.97 33.77 -19.37
N GLU A 597 -0.65 32.97 -20.39
CA GLU A 597 -1.61 32.44 -21.36
C GLU A 597 -1.24 31.03 -21.82
N LEU A 598 -2.19 30.10 -21.74
CA LEU A 598 -2.03 28.75 -22.28
C LEU A 598 -3.21 28.38 -23.19
N PRO A 599 -2.98 27.96 -24.44
CA PRO A 599 -4.01 27.37 -25.28
C PRO A 599 -4.66 26.16 -24.61
N VAL A 600 -5.98 26.03 -24.73
CA VAL A 600 -6.71 24.87 -24.22
C VAL A 600 -6.36 23.64 -25.07
N PRO A 601 -5.89 22.53 -24.47
CA PRO A 601 -5.51 21.31 -25.19
C PRO A 601 -6.75 20.48 -25.55
N PHE A 602 -7.56 20.97 -26.49
CA PHE A 602 -8.86 20.37 -26.84
C PHE A 602 -8.79 18.92 -27.30
N ASP A 603 -7.66 18.52 -27.89
CA ASP A 603 -7.32 17.15 -28.30
C ASP A 603 -7.27 16.16 -27.12
N LEU A 604 -6.97 16.64 -25.91
CA LEU A 604 -6.99 15.84 -24.68
C LEU A 604 -8.34 15.87 -23.96
N LEU A 605 -9.27 16.72 -24.40
CA LEU A 605 -10.58 16.91 -23.78
C LEU A 605 -11.68 16.17 -24.55
N LYS A 606 -12.72 15.77 -23.82
CA LYS A 606 -13.90 15.11 -24.38
C LYS A 606 -14.98 16.15 -24.67
N PHE A 607 -15.42 16.20 -25.92
CA PHE A 607 -16.53 17.07 -26.34
C PHE A 607 -17.79 16.81 -25.48
N GLY A 608 -18.52 17.89 -25.16
CA GLY A 608 -19.73 17.87 -24.35
C GLY A 608 -19.51 17.82 -22.83
N ARG A 609 -18.26 17.84 -22.34
CA ARG A 609 -17.92 17.81 -20.90
C ARG A 609 -17.55 19.18 -20.36
N SER A 610 -17.76 19.35 -19.05
CA SER A 610 -17.32 20.54 -18.30
C SER A 610 -15.98 20.28 -17.63
N TYR A 611 -15.16 21.33 -17.60
CA TYR A 611 -13.80 21.33 -17.10
C TYR A 611 -13.57 22.52 -16.17
N TYR A 612 -12.69 22.31 -15.20
CA TYR A 612 -12.22 23.35 -14.29
C TYR A 612 -10.71 23.43 -14.36
N TRP A 613 -10.16 24.62 -14.23
CA TRP A 613 -8.74 24.85 -14.37
C TRP A 613 -8.21 25.84 -13.33
N ARG A 614 -6.91 25.74 -13.08
CA ARG A 614 -6.15 26.66 -12.24
C ARG A 614 -4.72 26.81 -12.75
N ALA A 615 -4.10 27.91 -12.37
CA ALA A 615 -2.75 28.32 -12.65
C ALA A 615 -2.06 28.78 -11.37
N THR A 616 -0.81 28.38 -11.20
CA THR A 616 0.05 28.74 -10.07
C THR A 616 1.35 29.33 -10.59
N TYR A 617 1.69 30.54 -10.15
CA TYR A 617 2.97 31.16 -10.49
C TYR A 617 4.09 30.59 -9.65
N ILE A 618 5.23 30.42 -10.32
CA ILE A 618 6.49 30.00 -9.72
C ILE A 618 7.52 31.07 -10.05
N ASP A 619 8.17 31.61 -9.03
CA ASP A 619 9.22 32.60 -9.22
C ASP A 619 10.61 31.99 -9.42
N SER A 620 11.60 32.84 -9.69
CA SER A 620 13.00 32.46 -9.91
C SER A 620 13.69 31.80 -8.70
N LYS A 621 13.03 31.69 -7.53
CA LYS A 621 13.50 30.95 -6.36
C LYS A 621 12.69 29.66 -6.13
N GLY A 622 11.76 29.32 -7.03
CA GLY A 622 10.90 28.15 -6.93
C GLY A 622 9.70 28.33 -6.00
N ARG A 623 9.38 29.56 -5.56
CA ARG A 623 8.27 29.80 -4.63
C ARG A 623 6.94 29.84 -5.39
N LYS A 624 5.96 29.09 -4.88
CA LYS A 624 4.62 28.95 -5.47
C LYS A 624 3.65 30.00 -4.93
N SER A 625 2.90 30.67 -5.81
CA SER A 625 1.71 31.43 -5.42
C SER A 625 0.61 30.48 -4.92
N LEU A 626 -0.44 31.01 -4.29
CA LEU A 626 -1.71 30.27 -4.28
C LEU A 626 -2.24 30.16 -5.71
N PRO A 627 -2.94 29.07 -6.09
CA PRO A 627 -3.56 28.98 -7.41
C PRO A 627 -4.67 30.04 -7.54
N ASN A 628 -4.99 30.50 -8.76
CA ASN A 628 -6.19 31.32 -8.95
C ASN A 628 -7.44 30.61 -8.42
N THR A 629 -8.46 31.40 -8.01
CA THR A 629 -9.79 30.85 -7.75
C THR A 629 -10.24 30.02 -8.94
N GLU A 630 -10.72 28.81 -8.67
CA GLU A 630 -11.09 27.84 -9.69
C GLU A 630 -11.96 28.48 -10.78
N ALA A 631 -11.51 28.36 -12.03
CA ALA A 631 -12.19 28.86 -13.22
C ALA A 631 -12.65 27.66 -14.06
N GLY A 632 -13.58 27.84 -15.00
CA GLY A 632 -14.17 26.71 -15.72
C GLY A 632 -14.82 27.05 -17.05
N PHE A 633 -14.96 26.02 -17.89
CA PHE A 633 -15.56 26.08 -19.21
C PHE A 633 -16.22 24.74 -19.58
N ARG A 634 -17.06 24.73 -20.61
CA ARG A 634 -17.60 23.52 -21.22
C ARG A 634 -17.02 23.35 -22.62
N TYR A 635 -16.47 22.19 -22.95
CA TYR A 635 -16.00 21.93 -24.31
C TYR A 635 -17.20 21.62 -25.21
N GLY A 636 -17.59 22.58 -26.04
CA GLY A 636 -18.78 22.50 -26.90
C GLY A 636 -20.12 22.42 -26.17
N ALA A 637 -21.21 22.43 -26.95
CA ALA A 637 -22.57 22.18 -26.47
C ALA A 637 -23.15 20.92 -27.14
N ILE A 638 -24.01 20.16 -26.44
CA ILE A 638 -24.92 19.25 -27.12
C ILE A 638 -25.93 20.17 -27.83
N PRO A 639 -26.11 20.09 -29.17
CA PRO A 639 -27.16 20.85 -29.82
C PRO A 639 -28.48 20.49 -29.13
N GLY A 640 -29.12 21.47 -28.50
CA GLY A 640 -30.49 21.30 -28.04
C GLY A 640 -31.32 20.86 -29.23
N ARG A 641 -32.05 19.75 -29.08
CA ARG A 641 -33.15 19.39 -29.97
C ARG A 641 -33.99 20.65 -30.16
N ARG A 642 -33.92 21.27 -31.33
CA ARG A 642 -34.87 22.30 -31.73
C ARG A 642 -36.22 21.59 -31.79
N THR A 643 -37.06 21.75 -30.76
CA THR A 643 -38.49 21.59 -30.93
C THR A 643 -38.97 22.83 -31.68
N SER A 644 -38.86 22.76 -33.01
CA SER A 644 -39.58 23.64 -33.92
C SER A 644 -40.28 22.73 -34.91
N PHE A 645 -41.55 22.45 -34.66
CA PHE A 645 -42.49 22.17 -35.72
C PHE A 645 -43.52 23.31 -35.73
N PRO A 646 -43.94 23.78 -36.92
CA PRO A 646 -45.01 24.76 -37.06
C PRO A 646 -46.35 24.23 -36.54
#